data_AF-A0A4R7NVE8-F1
#
_entry.id   AF-A0A4R7NVE8-F1
#
_cell.length_a   1.000
_cell.length_b   1.000
_cell.length_c   1.000
_cell.angle_alpha   90.00
_cell.angle_beta   90.00
_cell.angle_gamma   90.00
#
_symmetry.space_group_name_H-M   'P 1'
#
loop_
_entity.id
_entity.type
_entity.pdbx_description
1 polymer ?
#
loop_
_entity_poly.entity_id
_entity_poly.type
_entity_poly.pdbx_seq_one_letter_code
_entity_poly.pdbx_strand_id
1 'polypeptide(L)'
;MPDSSRSPKNLARELKKRIFIMLGCSGSKSIGGFSDKKQKKSDQSTESHLKNKELKREQLEIYKKFSYSYNLRNFHSASEIALGIDYETLSLKEKLVVLKCYYSSVHGVLADKLLDAICRDILHEGVKDKKLFVALVERVNISGFSFDKKAYIISECKKSISLESALEKKHYYSILWLEYVLKENECNSADPKLFLESEGVDIYDWELLDKFIPAMKSFGHHGFVRDRLIDLYNQSGGIDQRRLKFFVSYLPEYVVQEEKIEFFFDVNENSIAYLPSLFSGRSLHKDIDDKYKEVFGYLENNFLILSEANKDRFLRFLVKLEKYDDIISFSHKVNCVDKSQPIFIAMGFIAFNNDDYFTARDCFQRVITEDPANTSVATAIRFALPRVGRPINDIVNLRDKIGYGTLGSGRVGAQYFGNELAVSLLMSGCYIKGLYSKSHSKHWLSLKSHYGERFLNYERLNKNSDDNIFLIADEGVGDEIRTSQFYGRLSSFYRKVTITCDPRLVGIFKNSFPNIDFIPVSRIRKMLENSCSIDGVRLDGFGEKIANYLTEDCRDLMNNSDTITFGQNVFFNYMLGDLDRPDPGAYLDVPKDKEHIYVGESLKIGILWRSHIRSGARKIMYLDIEDFAPLLNISGIEVWSIQHSIDDDEIEYCRKKSINLINDVDMFNDFEGLAGYLKGLDLLIGVSSVPIELGAALGVETWMLGFSPENYYLRTAGGTDSYDRLTLNSSVIAPPWMDFSNPRDVCVQQVFEEVKRLLKIKTEGNVNEKAAE
;
A
#
# COMPACT_ATOMS: atom_id res chain seq x y z
N MET A 1 22.42 34.53 17.57
CA MET A 1 23.28 33.68 18.42
C MET A 1 23.13 34.11 19.87
N PRO A 2 22.83 33.16 20.76
CA PRO A 2 23.43 33.18 22.10
C PRO A 2 24.04 31.83 22.49
N ASP A 3 25.30 31.94 22.92
CA ASP A 3 26.11 31.12 23.83
C ASP A 3 26.15 29.58 23.75
N SER A 4 27.21 29.10 23.09
CA SER A 4 27.64 27.71 22.97
C SER A 4 28.69 27.35 24.03
N SER A 5 28.29 27.05 25.27
CA SER A 5 29.22 26.41 26.24
C SER A 5 28.54 25.71 27.43
N ARG A 6 27.49 24.90 27.21
CA ARG A 6 26.96 24.01 28.26
C ARG A 6 27.22 22.54 27.92
N SER A 7 27.96 21.85 28.79
CA SER A 7 28.28 20.43 28.63
C SER A 7 27.02 19.54 28.67
N PRO A 8 26.97 18.41 27.93
CA PRO A 8 25.82 17.50 27.87
C PRO A 8 25.33 16.97 29.23
N LYS A 9 26.22 16.92 30.24
CA LYS A 9 25.88 16.50 31.61
C LYS A 9 24.94 17.46 32.33
N ASN A 10 24.94 18.74 31.96
CA ASN A 10 24.07 19.74 32.60
C ASN A 10 22.65 19.70 32.05
N LEU A 11 22.46 19.39 30.76
CA LEU A 11 21.14 19.27 30.14
C LEU A 11 20.33 18.07 30.69
N ALA A 12 20.99 16.92 30.90
CA ALA A 12 20.38 15.73 31.50
C ALA A 12 19.99 15.96 32.98
N ARG A 13 20.74 16.79 33.70
CA ARG A 13 20.48 17.12 35.10
C ARG A 13 19.33 18.12 35.27
N GLU A 14 19.18 19.02 34.30
CA GLU A 14 18.11 20.03 34.25
C GLU A 14 16.77 19.39 33.83
N LEU A 15 16.80 18.40 32.93
CA LEU A 15 15.65 17.54 32.60
C LEU A 15 15.21 16.65 33.79
N LYS A 16 16.16 16.03 34.52
CA LYS A 16 15.86 15.29 35.76
C LYS A 16 15.22 16.17 36.84
N LYS A 17 15.65 17.43 36.99
CA LYS A 17 15.06 18.37 37.95
C LYS A 17 13.64 18.81 37.58
N ARG A 18 13.34 19.00 36.28
CA ARG A 18 11.98 19.33 35.82
C ARG A 18 11.00 18.16 35.99
N ILE A 19 11.47 16.93 35.84
CA ILE A 19 10.67 15.71 36.09
C ILE A 19 10.40 15.52 37.60
N PHE A 20 11.39 15.81 38.46
CA PHE A 20 11.22 15.69 39.92
C PHE A 20 10.25 16.71 40.53
N ILE A 21 10.08 17.89 39.91
CA ILE A 21 9.15 18.93 40.37
C ILE A 21 7.69 18.61 39.95
N MET A 22 7.47 17.83 38.88
CA MET A 22 6.13 17.36 38.49
C MET A 22 5.59 16.19 39.32
N LEU A 23 6.43 15.53 40.14
CA LEU A 23 6.05 14.31 40.88
C LEU A 23 5.81 14.54 42.39
N GLY A 24 5.63 15.78 42.83
CA GLY A 24 5.02 16.14 44.12
C GLY A 24 5.43 15.28 45.33
N CYS A 25 6.64 15.47 45.86
CA CYS A 25 7.02 14.93 47.17
C CYS A 25 7.78 15.99 47.97
N SER A 26 7.13 16.49 49.02
CA SER A 26 7.68 17.42 50.01
C SER A 26 8.65 16.71 50.95
N GLY A 27 9.72 17.41 51.34
CA GLY A 27 10.69 16.94 52.33
C GLY A 27 10.44 17.52 53.72
N SER A 28 10.90 16.81 54.75
CA SER A 28 11.18 17.38 56.08
C SER A 28 12.42 16.76 56.75
N LYS A 29 13.16 17.67 57.39
CA LYS A 29 14.33 17.68 58.31
C LYS A 29 14.38 16.56 59.39
N SER A 30 15.44 16.25 60.16
CA SER A 30 16.83 16.71 60.37
C SER A 30 17.54 15.85 61.46
N ILE A 31 18.88 15.71 61.35
CA ILE A 31 19.97 15.72 62.38
C ILE A 31 20.02 14.69 63.54
N GLY A 32 21.20 14.05 63.68
CA GLY A 32 21.74 13.46 64.93
C GLY A 32 23.00 12.61 64.66
N GLY A 33 24.16 12.94 65.26
CA GLY A 33 25.48 12.41 64.86
C GLY A 33 26.17 11.45 65.86
N PHE A 34 27.32 10.90 65.37
CA PHE A 34 28.38 10.10 66.05
C PHE A 34 27.92 8.77 66.70
N SER A 35 28.55 7.61 66.57
CA SER A 35 29.92 7.19 66.25
C SER A 35 29.87 5.72 65.77
N ASP A 36 30.61 5.36 64.72
CA ASP A 36 31.30 4.06 64.60
C ASP A 36 31.95 3.91 63.23
N LYS A 37 33.28 4.08 63.19
CA LYS A 37 34.10 4.10 61.96
C LYS A 37 34.80 2.77 61.64
N LYS A 38 34.45 1.67 62.31
CA LYS A 38 35.02 0.34 62.01
C LYS A 38 34.01 -0.72 61.55
N GLN A 39 32.72 -0.41 61.50
CA GLN A 39 31.68 -1.24 60.86
C GLN A 39 31.23 -0.72 59.47
N LYS A 40 31.62 0.51 59.12
CA LYS A 40 31.21 1.18 57.86
C LYS A 40 31.86 0.65 56.57
N LYS A 41 32.92 -0.16 56.61
CA LYS A 41 33.52 -0.71 55.37
C LYS A 41 32.87 -2.02 54.89
N SER A 42 32.31 -2.84 55.78
CA SER A 42 31.48 -3.98 55.41
C SER A 42 30.05 -3.55 55.08
N ASP A 43 29.52 -2.53 55.77
CA ASP A 43 28.16 -2.03 55.49
C ASP A 43 28.09 -1.20 54.20
N GLN A 44 29.12 -0.42 53.84
CA GLN A 44 29.15 0.30 52.56
C GLN A 44 29.31 -0.61 51.34
N SER A 45 30.06 -1.72 51.45
CA SER A 45 30.12 -2.71 50.35
C SER A 45 28.78 -3.41 50.18
N THR A 46 28.10 -3.72 51.29
CA THR A 46 26.79 -4.38 51.30
C THR A 46 25.67 -3.44 50.84
N GLU A 47 25.66 -2.17 51.26
CA GLU A 47 24.77 -1.12 50.75
C GLU A 47 25.01 -0.85 49.26
N SER A 48 26.25 -0.79 48.79
CA SER A 48 26.56 -0.62 47.37
C SER A 48 26.11 -1.83 46.53
N HIS A 49 26.22 -3.04 47.08
CA HIS A 49 25.73 -4.26 46.45
C HIS A 49 24.21 -4.34 46.41
N LEU A 50 23.53 -3.94 47.50
CA LEU A 50 22.07 -3.86 47.58
C LEU A 50 21.54 -2.81 46.59
N LYS A 51 22.15 -1.63 46.52
CA LYS A 51 21.79 -0.55 45.61
C LYS A 51 22.02 -0.93 44.13
N ASN A 52 23.10 -1.65 43.83
CA ASN A 52 23.33 -2.20 42.48
C ASN A 52 22.35 -3.32 42.12
N LYS A 53 21.93 -4.15 43.09
CA LYS A 53 20.92 -5.20 42.88
C LYS A 53 19.53 -4.61 42.66
N GLU A 54 19.21 -3.54 43.37
CA GLU A 54 17.96 -2.79 43.23
C GLU A 54 17.91 -2.07 41.88
N LEU A 55 18.99 -1.40 41.46
CA LEU A 55 19.11 -0.78 40.14
C LEU A 55 18.97 -1.81 39.00
N LYS A 56 19.61 -2.99 39.12
CA LYS A 56 19.44 -4.08 38.13
C LYS A 56 18.02 -4.62 38.07
N ARG A 57 17.32 -4.71 39.21
CA ARG A 57 15.91 -5.11 39.25
C ARG A 57 15.02 -4.06 38.58
N GLU A 58 15.25 -2.78 38.86
CA GLU A 58 14.54 -1.68 38.23
C GLU A 58 14.73 -1.68 36.71
N GLN A 59 15.96 -1.85 36.22
CA GLN A 59 16.26 -1.95 34.78
C GLN A 59 15.58 -3.16 34.12
N LEU A 60 15.58 -4.32 34.80
CA LEU A 60 14.88 -5.51 34.31
C LEU A 60 13.36 -5.28 34.20
N GLU A 61 12.75 -4.60 35.17
CA GLU A 61 11.32 -4.27 35.13
C GLU A 61 10.99 -3.26 34.03
N ILE A 62 11.83 -2.26 33.79
CA ILE A 62 11.68 -1.34 32.67
C ILE A 62 11.80 -2.09 31.33
N TYR A 63 12.78 -2.98 31.19
CA TYR A 63 12.94 -3.78 29.97
C TYR A 63 11.74 -4.72 29.72
N LYS A 64 11.17 -5.32 30.77
CA LYS A 64 9.94 -6.12 30.64
C LYS A 64 8.76 -5.28 30.14
N LYS A 65 8.58 -4.06 30.67
CA LYS A 65 7.55 -3.13 30.19
C LYS A 65 7.77 -2.73 28.73
N PHE A 66 9.02 -2.42 28.36
CA PHE A 66 9.42 -2.18 26.98
C PHE A 66 9.07 -3.36 26.07
N SER A 67 9.53 -4.56 26.44
CA SER A 67 9.32 -5.79 25.66
C SER A 67 7.84 -6.08 25.47
N TYR A 68 7.02 -5.91 26.52
CA TYR A 68 5.58 -6.04 26.45
C TYR A 68 4.96 -5.10 25.41
N SER A 69 5.23 -3.79 25.49
CA SER A 69 4.72 -2.81 24.53
C SER A 69 5.23 -3.04 23.11
N TYR A 70 6.51 -3.39 22.96
CA TYR A 70 7.13 -3.68 21.66
C TYR A 70 6.51 -4.90 20.97
N ASN A 71 6.22 -5.97 21.72
CA ASN A 71 5.59 -7.17 21.16
C ASN A 71 4.15 -6.94 20.70
N LEU A 72 3.46 -5.96 21.28
CA LEU A 72 2.14 -5.48 20.85
C LEU A 72 2.23 -4.42 19.72
N ARG A 73 3.43 -4.14 19.20
CA ARG A 73 3.74 -3.12 18.18
C ARG A 73 3.45 -1.68 18.58
N ASN A 74 3.31 -1.39 19.88
CA ASN A 74 3.18 -0.01 20.38
C ASN A 74 4.57 0.66 20.37
N PHE A 75 5.11 0.91 19.18
CA PHE A 75 6.51 1.26 18.98
C PHE A 75 6.84 2.65 19.52
N HIS A 76 5.91 3.60 19.40
CA HIS A 76 6.09 4.93 19.99
C HIS A 76 6.19 4.82 21.52
N SER A 77 5.16 4.26 22.17
CA SER A 77 5.16 4.06 23.62
C SER A 77 6.33 3.19 24.11
N ALA A 78 6.66 2.10 23.39
CA ALA A 78 7.80 1.26 23.72
C ALA A 78 9.12 2.05 23.62
N SER A 79 9.27 2.90 22.61
CA SER A 79 10.48 3.71 22.46
C SER A 79 10.66 4.74 23.58
N GLU A 80 9.56 5.35 24.06
CA GLU A 80 9.62 6.25 25.21
C GLU A 80 10.04 5.52 26.50
N ILE A 81 9.57 4.28 26.70
CA ILE A 81 10.05 3.43 27.80
C ILE A 81 11.53 3.10 27.62
N ALA A 82 11.97 2.80 26.40
CA ALA A 82 13.34 2.43 26.09
C ALA A 82 14.35 3.55 26.36
N LEU A 83 13.95 4.83 26.24
CA LEU A 83 14.79 5.97 26.61
C LEU A 83 15.15 6.00 28.12
N GLY A 84 14.34 5.36 28.96
CA GLY A 84 14.58 5.22 30.40
C GLY A 84 15.48 4.02 30.77
N ILE A 85 15.83 3.17 29.81
CA ILE A 85 16.70 2.01 30.03
C ILE A 85 18.16 2.45 29.99
N ASP A 86 18.94 1.99 30.97
CA ASP A 86 20.39 2.08 30.93
C ASP A 86 20.92 1.13 29.85
N TYR A 87 21.10 1.67 28.65
CA TYR A 87 21.46 0.91 27.45
C TYR A 87 22.73 0.07 27.63
N GLU A 88 23.68 0.51 28.47
CA GLU A 88 24.93 -0.23 28.68
C GLU A 88 24.76 -1.50 29.51
N THR A 89 23.65 -1.60 30.25
CA THR A 89 23.35 -2.80 31.04
C THR A 89 22.70 -3.91 30.21
N LEU A 90 22.28 -3.61 28.99
CA LEU A 90 21.61 -4.55 28.09
C LEU A 90 22.60 -5.48 27.40
N SER A 91 22.18 -6.74 27.23
CA SER A 91 22.88 -7.66 26.32
C SER A 91 22.79 -7.18 24.86
N LEU A 92 23.70 -7.65 24.00
CA LEU A 92 23.68 -7.28 22.57
C LEU A 92 22.33 -7.61 21.91
N LYS A 93 21.73 -8.75 22.26
CA LYS A 93 20.40 -9.14 21.74
C LYS A 93 19.34 -8.10 22.11
N GLU A 94 19.32 -7.65 23.37
CA GLU A 94 18.36 -6.66 23.87
C GLU A 94 18.64 -5.28 23.26
N LYS A 95 19.91 -4.88 23.14
CA LYS A 95 20.36 -3.67 22.42
C LYS A 95 19.80 -3.64 20.99
N LEU A 96 19.90 -4.75 20.25
CA LEU A 96 19.39 -4.87 18.88
C LEU A 96 17.85 -4.85 18.77
N VAL A 97 17.12 -5.24 19.83
CA VAL A 97 15.65 -5.13 19.90
C VAL A 97 15.25 -3.68 20.15
N VAL A 98 15.93 -2.99 21.07
CA VAL A 98 15.72 -1.55 21.33
C VAL A 98 15.98 -0.71 20.07
N LEU A 99 17.06 -0.99 19.34
CA LEU A 99 17.33 -0.31 18.06
C LEU A 99 16.21 -0.49 17.05
N LYS A 100 15.70 -1.72 16.90
CA LYS A 100 14.57 -1.98 16.01
C LYS A 100 13.32 -1.18 16.43
N CYS A 101 13.06 -1.06 17.72
CA CYS A 101 11.96 -0.22 18.21
C CYS A 101 12.15 1.26 17.84
N TYR A 102 13.36 1.81 18.00
CA TYR A 102 13.65 3.20 17.62
C TYR A 102 13.50 3.45 16.12
N TYR A 103 13.93 2.50 15.28
CA TYR A 103 13.67 2.59 13.84
C TYR A 103 12.19 2.44 13.49
N SER A 104 11.42 1.66 14.25
CA SER A 104 9.96 1.55 14.07
C SER A 104 9.18 2.78 14.56
N SER A 105 9.79 3.67 15.37
CA SER A 105 9.15 4.88 15.88
C SER A 105 9.77 6.14 15.26
N VAL A 106 10.26 7.07 16.09
CA VAL A 106 10.74 8.42 15.71
C VAL A 106 12.18 8.72 16.17
N HIS A 107 12.87 7.71 16.71
CA HIS A 107 14.19 7.86 17.32
C HIS A 107 15.34 7.33 16.44
N GLY A 108 15.15 7.34 15.12
CA GLY A 108 16.08 6.75 14.14
C GLY A 108 17.50 7.32 14.18
N VAL A 109 17.65 8.63 14.43
CA VAL A 109 18.97 9.27 14.53
C VAL A 109 19.76 8.77 15.76
N LEU A 110 19.06 8.58 16.89
CA LEU A 110 19.66 7.98 18.09
C LEU A 110 20.03 6.52 17.81
N ALA A 111 19.16 5.78 17.13
CA ALA A 111 19.41 4.40 16.74
C ALA A 111 20.64 4.26 15.85
N ASP A 112 20.82 5.14 14.84
CA ASP A 112 21.99 5.15 13.97
C ASP A 112 23.29 5.34 14.79
N LYS A 113 23.29 6.27 15.76
CA LYS A 113 24.44 6.51 16.64
C LYS A 113 24.79 5.30 17.52
N LEU A 114 23.78 4.68 18.11
CA LEU A 114 23.96 3.50 18.96
C LEU A 114 24.39 2.27 18.15
N LEU A 115 23.81 2.08 16.96
CA LEU A 115 24.19 1.02 16.03
C LEU A 115 25.64 1.20 15.56
N ASP A 116 26.07 2.43 15.29
CA ASP A 116 27.45 2.73 14.87
C ASP A 116 28.47 2.33 15.93
N ALA A 117 28.18 2.58 17.22
CA ALA A 117 29.01 2.12 18.33
C ALA A 117 29.09 0.58 18.37
N ILE A 118 27.94 -0.10 18.29
CA ILE A 118 27.89 -1.56 18.26
C ILE A 118 28.70 -2.12 17.08
N CYS A 119 28.54 -1.55 15.88
CA CYS A 119 29.28 -1.99 14.71
C CYS A 119 30.80 -1.82 14.89
N ARG A 120 31.26 -0.70 15.46
CA ARG A 120 32.69 -0.51 15.77
C ARG A 120 33.19 -1.56 16.75
N ASP A 121 32.51 -1.77 17.87
CA ASP A 121 32.93 -2.73 18.89
C ASP A 121 33.01 -4.15 18.30
N ILE A 122 31.99 -4.54 17.53
CA ILE A 122 31.91 -5.85 16.87
C ILE A 122 33.03 -6.06 15.84
N LEU A 123 33.34 -5.03 15.05
CA LEU A 123 34.36 -5.09 14.00
C LEU A 123 35.79 -5.02 14.58
N HIS A 124 36.00 -4.34 15.71
CA HIS A 124 37.32 -4.21 16.34
C HIS A 124 37.66 -5.36 17.29
N GLU A 125 36.72 -5.82 18.11
CA GLU A 125 37.00 -6.80 19.19
C GLU A 125 36.78 -8.26 18.76
N GLY A 126 36.11 -8.48 17.62
CA GLY A 126 35.69 -9.79 17.13
C GLY A 126 34.51 -10.35 17.93
N VAL A 127 33.46 -10.81 17.25
CA VAL A 127 32.25 -11.31 17.92
C VAL A 127 32.30 -12.81 18.12
N LYS A 128 32.14 -13.23 19.38
CA LYS A 128 32.07 -14.65 19.75
C LYS A 128 30.75 -15.31 19.37
N ASP A 129 29.63 -14.58 19.35
CA ASP A 129 28.30 -15.13 19.01
C ASP A 129 27.84 -14.72 17.60
N LYS A 130 28.28 -15.49 16.60
CA LYS A 130 27.91 -15.29 15.19
C LYS A 130 26.40 -15.36 14.92
N LYS A 131 25.59 -15.89 15.85
CA LYS A 131 24.11 -15.96 15.71
C LYS A 131 23.47 -14.58 15.68
N LEU A 132 24.14 -13.56 16.21
CA LEU A 132 23.62 -12.19 16.26
C LEU A 132 23.97 -11.36 15.02
N PHE A 133 24.84 -11.84 14.13
CA PHE A 133 25.19 -11.11 12.90
C PHE A 133 24.01 -10.89 11.99
N VAL A 134 23.12 -11.88 11.84
CA VAL A 134 21.89 -11.69 11.05
C VAL A 134 21.06 -10.56 11.64
N ALA A 135 20.85 -10.54 12.96
CA ALA A 135 20.08 -9.49 13.63
C ALA A 135 20.77 -8.12 13.57
N LEU A 136 22.10 -8.06 13.61
CA LEU A 136 22.87 -6.83 13.42
C LEU A 136 22.71 -6.30 11.99
N VAL A 137 22.92 -7.15 10.99
CA VAL A 137 22.82 -6.78 9.56
C VAL A 137 21.39 -6.37 9.20
N GLU A 138 20.37 -6.97 9.80
CA GLU A 138 18.98 -6.50 9.68
C GLU A 138 18.81 -5.05 10.15
N ARG A 139 19.54 -4.64 11.21
CA ARG A 139 19.47 -3.28 11.79
C ARG A 139 20.26 -2.31 10.93
N VAL A 140 21.39 -2.75 10.38
CA VAL A 140 22.16 -2.01 9.36
C VAL A 140 21.32 -1.75 8.13
N ASN A 141 20.55 -2.73 7.64
CA ASN A 141 19.69 -2.57 6.47
C ASN A 141 18.63 -1.46 6.65
N ILE A 142 17.94 -1.46 7.79
CA ILE A 142 16.89 -0.46 8.10
C ILE A 142 17.43 0.86 8.70
N SER A 143 18.75 0.98 8.88
CA SER A 143 19.38 2.18 9.39
C SER A 143 19.43 3.29 8.35
N GLY A 144 19.70 4.51 8.79
CA GLY A 144 19.97 5.63 7.91
C GLY A 144 21.43 5.80 7.49
N PHE A 145 22.25 4.75 7.60
CA PHE A 145 23.62 4.77 7.06
C PHE A 145 23.63 4.90 5.52
N SER A 146 24.72 5.43 4.98
CA SER A 146 24.96 5.42 3.53
C SER A 146 25.10 3.99 3.00
N PHE A 147 24.86 3.81 1.71
CA PHE A 147 25.03 2.52 1.02
C PHE A 147 26.41 1.91 1.29
N ASP A 148 27.50 2.66 1.05
CA ASP A 148 28.88 2.15 1.23
C ASP A 148 29.13 1.65 2.64
N LYS A 149 28.62 2.38 3.65
CA LYS A 149 28.79 1.99 5.05
C LYS A 149 28.01 0.71 5.35
N LYS A 150 26.78 0.60 4.86
CA LYS A 150 25.98 -0.63 5.01
C LYS A 150 26.68 -1.82 4.33
N ALA A 151 27.10 -1.64 3.08
CA ALA A 151 27.78 -2.67 2.29
C ALA A 151 29.09 -3.13 2.96
N TYR A 152 29.89 -2.20 3.47
CA TYR A 152 31.11 -2.51 4.22
C TYR A 152 30.82 -3.38 5.45
N ILE A 153 29.89 -2.96 6.32
CA ILE A 153 29.57 -3.70 7.55
C ILE A 153 29.04 -5.10 7.21
N ILE A 154 28.18 -5.21 6.20
CA ILE A 154 27.64 -6.49 5.73
C ILE A 154 28.75 -7.41 5.24
N SER A 155 29.68 -6.88 4.42
CA SER A 155 30.82 -7.63 3.90
C SER A 155 31.70 -8.17 5.02
N GLU A 156 32.02 -7.37 6.03
CA GLU A 156 32.84 -7.79 7.17
C GLU A 156 32.13 -8.86 8.03
N CYS A 157 30.83 -8.70 8.29
CA CYS A 157 30.04 -9.73 8.96
C CYS A 157 30.00 -11.03 8.14
N LYS A 158 29.86 -10.94 6.82
CA LYS A 158 29.83 -12.06 5.89
C LYS A 158 31.15 -12.85 5.91
N LYS A 159 32.30 -12.17 5.80
CA LYS A 159 33.65 -12.78 5.85
C LYS A 159 33.94 -13.52 7.15
N SER A 160 33.27 -13.14 8.24
CA SER A 160 33.48 -13.72 9.57
C SER A 160 32.72 -15.03 9.82
N ILE A 161 31.90 -15.48 8.86
CA ILE A 161 31.11 -16.73 8.94
C ILE A 161 31.83 -17.86 8.19
N SER A 162 32.03 -19.00 8.85
CA SER A 162 32.56 -20.21 8.21
C SER A 162 31.46 -20.95 7.45
N LEU A 163 31.79 -21.65 6.36
CA LEU A 163 30.82 -22.46 5.60
C LEU A 163 30.89 -23.96 5.96
N GLU A 164 31.60 -24.32 7.02
CA GLU A 164 31.83 -25.71 7.42
C GLU A 164 30.62 -26.38 8.08
N SER A 165 29.72 -25.60 8.70
CA SER A 165 28.53 -26.13 9.37
C SER A 165 27.23 -25.67 8.72
N ALA A 166 26.21 -26.53 8.72
CA ALA A 166 24.88 -26.20 8.17
C ALA A 166 24.25 -24.96 8.83
N LEU A 167 24.47 -24.77 10.13
CA LEU A 167 23.97 -23.60 10.86
C LEU A 167 24.66 -22.30 10.42
N GLU A 168 25.99 -22.32 10.23
CA GLU A 168 26.70 -21.14 9.75
C GLU A 168 26.38 -20.85 8.28
N LYS A 169 26.24 -21.88 7.43
CA LYS A 169 25.75 -21.75 6.05
C LYS A 169 24.39 -21.04 5.99
N LYS A 170 23.47 -21.38 6.90
CA LYS A 170 22.17 -20.70 7.04
C LYS A 170 22.30 -19.22 7.42
N HIS A 171 23.21 -18.88 8.34
CA HIS A 171 23.47 -17.47 8.69
C HIS A 171 24.10 -16.71 7.52
N TYR A 172 25.06 -17.33 6.83
CA TYR A 172 25.70 -16.78 5.63
C TYR A 172 24.63 -16.44 4.57
N TYR A 173 23.74 -17.37 4.19
CA TYR A 173 22.68 -17.09 3.22
C TYR A 173 21.67 -16.05 3.70
N SER A 174 21.41 -15.97 5.01
CA SER A 174 20.57 -14.89 5.56
C SER A 174 21.23 -13.51 5.44
N ILE A 175 22.55 -13.41 5.64
CA ILE A 175 23.29 -12.16 5.43
C ILE A 175 23.38 -11.86 3.94
N LEU A 176 23.60 -12.88 3.10
CA LEU A 176 23.65 -12.74 1.66
C LEU A 176 22.33 -12.24 1.08
N TRP A 177 21.19 -12.70 1.60
CA TRP A 177 19.88 -12.14 1.31
C TRP A 177 19.78 -10.65 1.69
N LEU A 178 20.29 -10.27 2.85
CA LEU A 178 20.27 -8.88 3.31
C LEU A 178 21.23 -7.99 2.51
N GLU A 179 22.32 -8.55 1.98
CA GLU A 179 23.20 -7.89 1.01
C GLU A 179 22.49 -7.71 -0.33
N TYR A 180 21.81 -8.75 -0.83
CA TYR A 180 20.99 -8.66 -2.04
C TYR A 180 19.93 -7.57 -1.89
N VAL A 181 19.16 -7.55 -0.79
CA VAL A 181 18.15 -6.53 -0.53
C VAL A 181 18.75 -5.12 -0.51
N LEU A 182 19.95 -4.95 0.08
CA LEU A 182 20.66 -3.67 0.04
C LEU A 182 21.02 -3.27 -1.39
N LYS A 183 21.64 -4.17 -2.16
CA LYS A 183 22.03 -3.92 -3.56
C LYS A 183 20.81 -3.68 -4.45
N GLU A 184 19.72 -4.40 -4.24
CA GLU A 184 18.45 -4.24 -4.96
C GLU A 184 17.82 -2.87 -4.64
N ASN A 185 17.87 -2.41 -3.39
CA ASN A 185 17.38 -1.06 -3.04
C ASN A 185 18.21 0.07 -3.67
N GLU A 186 19.51 -0.14 -3.88
CA GLU A 186 20.41 0.87 -4.46
C GLU A 186 20.37 0.84 -6.00
N CYS A 187 20.62 -0.32 -6.59
CA CYS A 187 20.81 -0.49 -8.03
C CYS A 187 19.50 -0.78 -8.78
N ASN A 188 18.40 -1.12 -8.07
CA ASN A 188 17.06 -1.39 -8.60
C ASN A 188 16.94 -2.46 -9.71
N SER A 189 17.99 -3.22 -10.02
CA SER A 189 18.00 -4.15 -11.17
C SER A 189 18.94 -5.36 -10.99
N ALA A 190 19.15 -5.85 -9.76
CA ALA A 190 20.02 -7.00 -9.52
C ALA A 190 19.28 -8.33 -9.76
N ASP A 191 19.73 -9.13 -10.72
CA ASP A 191 19.22 -10.50 -10.89
C ASP A 191 19.63 -11.36 -9.68
N PRO A 192 18.67 -11.91 -8.91
CA PRO A 192 18.98 -12.72 -7.73
C PRO A 192 19.72 -14.02 -8.06
N LYS A 193 19.49 -14.62 -9.23
CA LYS A 193 20.17 -15.86 -9.66
C LYS A 193 21.62 -15.58 -10.01
N LEU A 194 21.88 -14.58 -10.87
CA LEU A 194 23.25 -14.18 -11.21
C LEU A 194 24.01 -13.67 -9.99
N PHE A 195 23.33 -12.97 -9.07
CA PHE A 195 23.93 -12.55 -7.81
C PHE A 195 24.42 -13.74 -6.98
N LEU A 196 23.60 -14.77 -6.80
CA LEU A 196 24.00 -15.99 -6.07
C LEU A 196 25.15 -16.74 -6.78
N GLU A 197 25.06 -16.89 -8.10
CA GLU A 197 26.10 -17.54 -8.91
C GLU A 197 27.45 -16.79 -8.80
N SER A 198 27.42 -15.45 -8.83
CA SER A 198 28.62 -14.61 -8.67
C SER A 198 29.27 -14.75 -7.29
N GLU A 199 28.50 -15.14 -6.28
CA GLU A 199 28.96 -15.36 -4.91
C GLU A 199 29.38 -16.82 -4.67
N GLY A 200 29.41 -17.64 -5.74
CA GLY A 200 29.79 -19.05 -5.68
C GLY A 200 28.81 -19.92 -4.88
N VAL A 201 27.58 -19.44 -4.69
CA VAL A 201 26.55 -20.18 -3.97
C VAL A 201 26.01 -21.29 -4.86
N ASP A 202 25.93 -22.50 -4.30
CA ASP A 202 25.16 -23.56 -4.92
C ASP A 202 23.68 -23.17 -4.89
N ILE A 203 23.17 -22.76 -6.05
CA ILE A 203 21.78 -22.37 -6.20
C ILE A 203 20.82 -23.51 -5.83
N TYR A 204 21.29 -24.76 -5.75
CA TYR A 204 20.47 -25.92 -5.36
C TYR A 204 20.31 -26.13 -3.84
N ASP A 205 20.89 -25.27 -2.99
CA ASP A 205 20.71 -25.31 -1.52
C ASP A 205 19.34 -24.74 -1.06
N TRP A 206 18.25 -25.26 -1.61
CA TRP A 206 16.91 -24.66 -1.51
C TRP A 206 16.38 -24.46 -0.10
N GLU A 207 16.69 -25.37 0.82
CA GLU A 207 16.25 -25.25 2.22
C GLU A 207 16.83 -24.01 2.92
N LEU A 208 17.92 -23.46 2.38
CA LEU A 208 18.61 -22.30 2.91
C LEU A 208 18.41 -21.03 2.06
N LEU A 209 17.98 -21.18 0.80
CA LEU A 209 17.72 -20.09 -0.16
C LEU A 209 16.23 -19.69 -0.24
N ASP A 210 15.40 -20.15 0.69
CA ASP A 210 13.97 -19.88 0.75
C ASP A 210 13.60 -18.38 0.63
N LYS A 211 14.39 -17.48 1.22
CA LYS A 211 14.22 -16.02 1.14
C LYS A 211 14.42 -15.45 -0.27
N PHE A 212 15.18 -16.13 -1.14
CA PHE A 212 15.40 -15.71 -2.52
C PHE A 212 14.28 -16.14 -3.47
N ILE A 213 13.46 -17.14 -3.11
CA ILE A 213 12.36 -17.62 -3.97
C ILE A 213 11.42 -16.48 -4.41
N PRO A 214 10.92 -15.60 -3.50
CA PRO A 214 10.11 -14.47 -3.91
C PRO A 214 10.84 -13.51 -4.86
N ALA A 215 12.13 -13.27 -4.64
CA ALA A 215 12.93 -12.38 -5.50
C ALA A 215 13.16 -13.00 -6.87
N MET A 216 13.50 -14.28 -6.95
CA MET A 216 13.67 -15.02 -8.22
C MET A 216 12.39 -15.02 -9.03
N LYS A 217 11.26 -15.39 -8.41
CA LYS A 217 9.96 -15.34 -9.09
C LYS A 217 9.63 -13.93 -9.51
N SER A 218 9.91 -12.95 -8.64
CA SER A 218 9.65 -11.56 -8.99
C SER A 218 10.50 -11.17 -10.19
N PHE A 219 11.79 -11.46 -10.21
CA PHE A 219 12.67 -11.05 -11.30
C PHE A 219 12.26 -11.63 -12.67
N GLY A 220 11.68 -12.84 -12.66
CA GLY A 220 11.05 -13.50 -13.82
C GLY A 220 11.49 -14.95 -14.04
N HIS A 221 12.27 -15.52 -13.10
CA HIS A 221 12.70 -16.93 -13.08
C HIS A 221 11.56 -17.93 -12.76
N HIS A 222 10.41 -17.82 -13.42
CA HIS A 222 9.18 -18.56 -13.11
C HIS A 222 9.33 -20.07 -13.26
N GLY A 223 9.84 -20.54 -14.41
CA GLY A 223 10.04 -21.97 -14.67
C GLY A 223 11.00 -22.60 -13.67
N PHE A 224 12.11 -21.90 -13.39
CA PHE A 224 13.07 -22.30 -12.38
C PHE A 224 12.43 -22.42 -10.99
N VAL A 225 11.73 -21.40 -10.50
CA VAL A 225 11.06 -21.46 -9.18
C VAL A 225 10.00 -22.57 -9.14
N ARG A 226 9.22 -22.74 -10.21
CA ARG A 226 8.19 -23.77 -10.32
C ARG A 226 8.79 -25.16 -10.17
N ASP A 227 9.76 -25.51 -11.02
CA ASP A 227 10.37 -26.84 -11.05
C ASP A 227 11.01 -27.17 -9.69
N ARG A 228 11.57 -26.17 -9.00
CA ARG A 228 12.15 -26.34 -7.65
C ARG A 228 11.13 -26.54 -6.55
N LEU A 229 10.01 -25.83 -6.58
CA LEU A 229 8.96 -26.07 -5.60
C LEU A 229 8.36 -27.47 -5.79
N ILE A 230 8.23 -27.95 -7.03
CA ILE A 230 7.81 -29.33 -7.33
C ILE A 230 8.82 -30.34 -6.77
N ASP A 231 10.12 -30.17 -7.04
CA ASP A 231 11.18 -31.03 -6.49
C ASP A 231 11.09 -31.10 -4.95
N LEU A 232 10.94 -29.95 -4.29
CA LEU A 232 10.82 -29.87 -2.83
C LEU A 232 9.58 -30.57 -2.30
N TYR A 233 8.43 -30.40 -2.97
CA TYR A 233 7.17 -31.06 -2.59
C TYR A 233 7.29 -32.59 -2.71
N ASN A 234 7.84 -33.07 -3.82
CA ASN A 234 8.05 -34.50 -4.09
C ASN A 234 9.04 -35.13 -3.09
N GLN A 235 10.07 -34.40 -2.68
CA GLN A 235 11.02 -34.87 -1.66
C GLN A 235 10.40 -34.94 -0.27
N SER A 236 9.57 -33.97 0.12
CA SER A 236 8.92 -33.98 1.44
C SER A 236 7.67 -34.84 1.52
N GLY A 237 7.05 -35.20 0.38
CA GLY A 237 5.80 -35.95 0.33
C GLY A 237 4.58 -35.17 0.82
N GLY A 238 4.66 -33.84 0.89
CA GLY A 238 3.62 -32.97 1.45
C GLY A 238 4.15 -31.60 1.91
N ILE A 239 3.28 -30.83 2.58
CA ILE A 239 3.53 -29.43 2.95
C ILE A 239 3.89 -29.29 4.44
N ASP A 240 5.04 -28.68 4.71
CA ASP A 240 5.44 -28.27 6.06
C ASP A 240 5.07 -26.80 6.38
N GLN A 241 5.19 -26.43 7.66
CA GLN A 241 4.86 -25.09 8.17
C GLN A 241 5.67 -23.95 7.53
N ARG A 242 6.92 -24.19 7.10
CA ARG A 242 7.81 -23.18 6.52
C ARG A 242 7.50 -22.97 5.04
N ARG A 243 7.13 -24.05 4.36
CA ARG A 243 6.97 -24.09 2.90
C ARG A 243 5.56 -23.77 2.41
N LEU A 244 4.55 -23.85 3.28
CA LEU A 244 3.15 -23.56 2.95
C LEU A 244 2.98 -22.26 2.14
N LYS A 245 3.60 -21.17 2.59
CA LYS A 245 3.48 -19.88 1.91
C LYS A 245 3.98 -19.98 0.46
N PHE A 246 5.07 -20.71 0.21
CA PHE A 246 5.65 -20.82 -1.13
C PHE A 246 4.74 -21.64 -2.04
N PHE A 247 4.19 -22.75 -1.59
CA PHE A 247 3.25 -23.55 -2.39
C PHE A 247 1.99 -22.75 -2.74
N VAL A 248 1.36 -22.14 -1.73
CA VAL A 248 0.13 -21.34 -1.93
C VAL A 248 0.37 -20.11 -2.81
N SER A 249 1.47 -19.39 -2.59
CA SER A 249 1.71 -18.11 -3.28
C SER A 249 2.37 -18.29 -4.64
N TYR A 250 3.13 -19.37 -4.84
CA TYR A 250 4.04 -19.50 -5.96
C TYR A 250 3.88 -20.76 -6.80
N LEU A 251 3.16 -21.76 -6.31
CA LEU A 251 2.84 -22.99 -7.04
C LEU A 251 1.32 -23.34 -7.01
N PRO A 252 0.40 -22.37 -7.23
CA PRO A 252 -1.04 -22.62 -7.08
C PRO A 252 -1.58 -23.63 -8.11
N GLU A 253 -1.10 -23.60 -9.35
CA GLU A 253 -1.54 -24.49 -10.43
C GLU A 253 -1.30 -25.96 -10.11
N TYR A 254 -0.14 -26.27 -9.50
CA TYR A 254 0.19 -27.62 -9.06
C TYR A 254 -0.68 -28.04 -7.88
N VAL A 255 -0.83 -27.16 -6.88
CA VAL A 255 -1.66 -27.40 -5.69
C VAL A 255 -3.12 -27.71 -6.03
N VAL A 256 -3.67 -27.08 -7.08
CA VAL A 256 -5.04 -27.32 -7.57
C VAL A 256 -5.19 -28.71 -8.20
N GLN A 257 -4.12 -29.29 -8.76
CA GLN A 257 -4.14 -30.57 -9.47
C GLN A 257 -3.92 -31.79 -8.58
N GLU A 258 -3.42 -31.59 -7.36
CA GLU A 258 -3.20 -32.67 -6.41
C GLU A 258 -4.53 -33.30 -5.97
N GLU A 259 -4.59 -34.63 -5.85
CA GLU A 259 -5.79 -35.32 -5.34
C GLU A 259 -5.93 -35.16 -3.82
N LYS A 260 -4.80 -35.04 -3.12
CA LYS A 260 -4.71 -34.95 -1.66
C LYS A 260 -3.44 -34.21 -1.26
N ILE A 261 -3.55 -33.35 -0.25
CA ILE A 261 -2.41 -32.62 0.32
C ILE A 261 -2.17 -33.08 1.75
N GLU A 262 -0.98 -33.61 2.02
CA GLU A 262 -0.55 -33.99 3.38
C GLU A 262 0.14 -32.82 4.09
N PHE A 263 -0.17 -32.62 5.37
CA PHE A 263 0.44 -31.58 6.21
C PHE A 263 1.28 -32.19 7.34
N PHE A 264 2.54 -31.77 7.45
CA PHE A 264 3.48 -32.27 8.48
C PHE A 264 3.65 -31.29 9.64
N PHE A 265 2.55 -30.78 10.17
CA PHE A 265 2.57 -29.94 11.38
C PHE A 265 1.26 -30.03 12.17
N ASP A 266 1.41 -30.11 13.49
CA ASP A 266 0.30 -30.16 14.43
C ASP A 266 -0.30 -28.78 14.68
N VAL A 267 -1.59 -28.74 15.01
CA VAL A 267 -2.27 -27.51 15.40
C VAL A 267 -1.99 -27.18 16.86
N ASN A 268 -1.34 -26.03 17.07
CA ASN A 268 -1.02 -25.45 18.38
C ASN A 268 -1.02 -23.91 18.34
N GLU A 269 -0.65 -23.23 19.43
CA GLU A 269 -0.66 -21.75 19.45
C GLU A 269 0.27 -21.09 18.42
N ASN A 270 1.36 -21.75 18.01
CA ASN A 270 2.28 -21.22 16.99
C ASN A 270 1.68 -21.28 15.58
N SER A 271 0.53 -21.94 15.41
CA SER A 271 -0.17 -22.03 14.13
C SER A 271 -0.62 -20.69 13.58
N ILE A 272 -0.71 -19.69 14.45
CA ILE A 272 -1.00 -18.31 14.05
C ILE A 272 -0.02 -17.78 13.00
N ALA A 273 1.21 -18.30 12.96
CA ALA A 273 2.24 -17.86 12.00
C ALA A 273 1.91 -18.21 10.55
N TYR A 274 1.16 -19.30 10.31
CA TYR A 274 0.82 -19.78 8.97
C TYR A 274 -0.66 -19.65 8.61
N LEU A 275 -1.51 -19.25 9.57
CA LEU A 275 -2.92 -18.94 9.32
C LEU A 275 -3.16 -18.00 8.11
N PRO A 276 -2.38 -16.92 7.89
CA PRO A 276 -2.56 -16.08 6.71
C PRO A 276 -2.32 -16.80 5.37
N SER A 277 -1.39 -17.75 5.34
CA SER A 277 -1.07 -18.54 4.14
C SER A 277 -2.13 -19.60 3.87
N LEU A 278 -2.65 -20.26 4.91
CA LEU A 278 -3.81 -21.16 4.80
C LEU A 278 -5.02 -20.40 4.26
N PHE A 279 -5.33 -19.23 4.83
CA PHE A 279 -6.43 -18.40 4.36
C PHE A 279 -6.29 -18.01 2.89
N SER A 280 -5.10 -17.60 2.44
CA SER A 280 -4.89 -17.24 1.02
C SER A 280 -5.01 -18.43 0.07
N GLY A 281 -4.81 -19.66 0.54
CA GLY A 281 -4.87 -20.87 -0.29
C GLY A 281 -6.18 -21.63 -0.22
N ARG A 282 -7.16 -21.16 0.55
CA ARG A 282 -8.42 -21.89 0.81
C ARG A 282 -9.24 -22.19 -0.45
N SER A 283 -9.15 -21.34 -1.48
CA SER A 283 -9.83 -21.57 -2.77
C SER A 283 -9.06 -22.49 -3.71
N LEU A 284 -7.79 -22.81 -3.41
CA LEU A 284 -6.95 -23.63 -4.28
C LEU A 284 -7.23 -25.13 -4.11
N HIS A 285 -7.43 -25.58 -2.87
CA HIS A 285 -7.61 -27.00 -2.57
C HIS A 285 -8.42 -27.21 -1.28
N LYS A 286 -9.29 -28.23 -1.27
CA LYS A 286 -10.15 -28.55 -0.12
C LYS A 286 -9.36 -28.81 1.16
N ASP A 287 -8.29 -29.61 1.11
CA ASP A 287 -7.46 -29.90 2.28
C ASP A 287 -6.82 -28.64 2.89
N ILE A 288 -6.50 -27.62 2.09
CA ILE A 288 -5.99 -26.33 2.60
C ILE A 288 -7.10 -25.58 3.33
N ASP A 289 -8.32 -25.57 2.80
CA ASP A 289 -9.49 -24.97 3.45
C ASP A 289 -9.85 -25.70 4.76
N ASP A 290 -9.83 -27.03 4.76
CA ASP A 290 -10.08 -27.84 5.95
C ASP A 290 -8.99 -27.59 7.01
N LYS A 291 -7.71 -27.52 6.61
CA LYS A 291 -6.62 -27.16 7.53
C LYS A 291 -6.74 -25.72 8.04
N TYR A 292 -7.17 -24.78 7.20
CA TYR A 292 -7.48 -23.41 7.60
C TYR A 292 -8.56 -23.39 8.71
N LYS A 293 -9.68 -24.09 8.50
CA LYS A 293 -10.78 -24.18 9.47
C LYS A 293 -10.33 -24.83 10.78
N GLU A 294 -9.54 -25.90 10.71
CA GLU A 294 -8.96 -26.57 11.89
C GLU A 294 -8.12 -25.60 12.72
N VAL A 295 -7.19 -24.89 12.08
CA VAL A 295 -6.29 -23.92 12.75
C VAL A 295 -7.07 -22.72 13.29
N PHE A 296 -7.98 -22.17 12.49
CA PHE A 296 -8.81 -21.04 12.90
C PHE A 296 -9.67 -21.40 14.11
N GLY A 297 -10.38 -22.53 14.06
CA GLY A 297 -11.22 -23.03 15.14
C GLY A 297 -10.43 -23.33 16.41
N TYR A 298 -9.21 -23.88 16.30
CA TYR A 298 -8.32 -24.06 17.45
C TYR A 298 -7.98 -22.72 18.11
N LEU A 299 -7.54 -21.72 17.32
CA LEU A 299 -7.13 -20.42 17.86
C LEU A 299 -8.30 -19.66 18.49
N GLU A 300 -9.48 -19.75 17.87
CA GLU A 300 -10.72 -19.18 18.38
C GLU A 300 -11.15 -19.82 19.72
N ASN A 301 -11.24 -21.14 19.77
CA ASN A 301 -11.67 -21.88 20.97
C ASN A 301 -10.68 -21.74 22.14
N ASN A 302 -9.38 -21.61 21.83
CA ASN A 302 -8.32 -21.48 22.83
C ASN A 302 -7.89 -20.03 23.08
N PHE A 303 -8.62 -19.03 22.57
CA PHE A 303 -8.21 -17.62 22.61
C PHE A 303 -7.77 -17.14 24.01
N LEU A 304 -8.48 -17.57 25.07
CA LEU A 304 -8.21 -17.16 26.46
C LEU A 304 -6.84 -17.60 26.97
N ILE A 305 -6.37 -18.78 26.55
CA ILE A 305 -5.11 -19.39 27.02
C ILE A 305 -3.92 -19.04 26.12
N LEU A 306 -4.13 -18.39 24.97
CA LEU A 306 -3.06 -17.90 24.13
C LEU A 306 -2.20 -16.87 24.88
N SER A 307 -0.91 -16.82 24.56
CA SER A 307 -0.08 -15.69 24.98
C SER A 307 -0.66 -14.35 24.49
N GLU A 308 -0.45 -13.26 25.23
CA GLU A 308 -0.96 -11.93 24.83
C GLU A 308 -0.47 -11.52 23.43
N ALA A 309 0.75 -11.90 23.06
CA ALA A 309 1.27 -11.66 21.72
C ALA A 309 0.51 -12.47 20.64
N ASN A 310 0.13 -13.72 20.93
CA ASN A 310 -0.64 -14.54 20.00
C ASN A 310 -2.11 -14.10 19.92
N LYS A 311 -2.72 -13.63 21.03
CA LYS A 311 -4.03 -12.96 21.00
C LYS A 311 -4.02 -11.76 20.05
N ASP A 312 -3.06 -10.87 20.23
CA ASP A 312 -2.90 -9.66 19.40
C ASP A 312 -2.60 -10.00 17.92
N ARG A 313 -1.82 -11.07 17.64
CA ARG A 313 -1.65 -11.59 16.26
C ARG A 313 -2.94 -12.13 15.65
N PHE A 314 -3.74 -12.87 16.43
CA PHE A 314 -5.04 -13.38 15.98
C PHE A 314 -6.01 -12.24 15.67
N LEU A 315 -6.10 -11.23 16.55
CA LEU A 315 -6.94 -10.06 16.29
C LEU A 315 -6.47 -9.27 15.06
N ARG A 316 -5.15 -9.11 14.83
CA ARG A 316 -4.65 -8.53 13.57
C ARG A 316 -5.06 -9.31 12.34
N PHE A 317 -5.11 -10.64 12.43
CA PHE A 317 -5.60 -11.46 11.33
C PHE A 317 -7.10 -11.19 11.08
N LEU A 318 -7.92 -11.09 12.13
CA LEU A 318 -9.34 -10.70 12.00
C LEU A 318 -9.52 -9.30 11.40
N VAL A 319 -8.64 -8.34 11.70
CA VAL A 319 -8.65 -7.01 11.06
C VAL A 319 -8.49 -7.14 9.55
N LYS A 320 -7.59 -8.01 9.08
CA LYS A 320 -7.40 -8.28 7.64
C LYS A 320 -8.66 -8.89 7.00
N LEU A 321 -9.46 -9.61 7.78
CA LEU A 321 -10.73 -10.19 7.34
C LEU A 321 -11.93 -9.22 7.47
N GLU A 322 -11.70 -7.98 7.91
CA GLU A 322 -12.76 -6.99 8.20
C GLU A 322 -13.80 -7.49 9.23
N LYS A 323 -13.42 -8.44 10.10
CA LYS A 323 -14.27 -9.04 11.15
C LYS A 323 -14.27 -8.18 12.42
N TYR A 324 -14.73 -6.94 12.31
CA TYR A 324 -14.62 -5.95 13.39
C TYR A 324 -15.48 -6.30 14.61
N ASP A 325 -16.71 -6.77 14.42
CA ASP A 325 -17.59 -7.17 15.52
C ASP A 325 -17.02 -8.36 16.30
N ASP A 326 -16.45 -9.34 15.60
CA ASP A 326 -15.75 -10.48 16.22
C ASP A 326 -14.63 -9.96 17.13
N ILE A 327 -13.81 -9.00 16.66
CA ILE A 327 -12.73 -8.39 17.46
C ILE A 327 -13.28 -7.72 18.72
N ILE A 328 -14.39 -6.97 18.62
CA ILE A 328 -15.02 -6.36 19.79
C ILE A 328 -15.51 -7.42 20.77
N SER A 329 -16.08 -8.52 20.29
CA SER A 329 -16.49 -9.64 21.16
C SER A 329 -15.32 -10.28 21.91
N PHE A 330 -14.13 -10.33 21.28
CA PHE A 330 -12.90 -10.80 21.93
C PHE A 330 -12.25 -9.76 22.84
N SER A 331 -12.58 -8.46 22.71
CA SER A 331 -11.93 -7.38 23.45
C SER A 331 -12.01 -7.56 24.96
N HIS A 332 -13.17 -8.01 25.47
CA HIS A 332 -13.39 -8.29 26.90
C HIS A 332 -12.52 -9.43 27.46
N LYS A 333 -11.90 -10.23 26.58
CA LYS A 333 -11.04 -11.37 26.91
C LYS A 333 -9.54 -11.02 26.84
N VAL A 334 -9.21 -9.74 26.64
CA VAL A 334 -7.84 -9.21 26.56
C VAL A 334 -7.51 -8.43 27.83
N ASN A 335 -6.32 -8.66 28.39
CA ASN A 335 -5.93 -8.06 29.68
C ASN A 335 -5.62 -6.56 29.61
N CYS A 336 -5.13 -6.06 28.46
CA CYS A 336 -4.81 -4.65 28.24
C CYS A 336 -5.41 -4.14 26.92
N VAL A 337 -6.73 -3.97 26.92
CA VAL A 337 -7.50 -3.46 25.76
C VAL A 337 -6.92 -2.15 25.24
N ASP A 338 -6.52 -1.25 26.15
CA ASP A 338 -5.91 0.05 25.87
C ASP A 338 -4.58 -0.01 25.09
N LYS A 339 -3.96 -1.20 25.02
CA LYS A 339 -2.69 -1.42 24.32
C LYS A 339 -2.84 -2.28 23.06
N SER A 340 -4.04 -2.76 22.75
CA SER A 340 -4.29 -3.63 21.60
C SER A 340 -4.69 -2.81 20.38
N GLN A 341 -3.74 -2.55 19.47
CA GLN A 341 -4.02 -1.82 18.23
C GLN A 341 -5.16 -2.41 17.40
N PRO A 342 -5.29 -3.74 17.23
CA PRO A 342 -6.40 -4.33 16.47
C PRO A 342 -7.79 -3.92 16.96
N ILE A 343 -7.93 -3.75 18.28
CA ILE A 343 -9.20 -3.32 18.89
C ILE A 343 -9.51 -1.88 18.49
N PHE A 344 -8.53 -0.97 18.57
CA PHE A 344 -8.72 0.41 18.11
C PHE A 344 -8.97 0.49 16.61
N ILE A 345 -8.34 -0.36 15.79
CA ILE A 345 -8.65 -0.43 14.36
C ILE A 345 -10.11 -0.84 14.15
N ALA A 346 -10.58 -1.88 14.84
CA ALA A 346 -11.97 -2.34 14.76
C ALA A 346 -12.96 -1.27 15.24
N MET A 347 -12.72 -0.67 16.41
CA MET A 347 -13.51 0.46 16.93
C MET A 347 -13.54 1.62 15.94
N GLY A 348 -12.39 1.95 15.33
CA GLY A 348 -12.29 3.04 14.37
C GLY A 348 -13.15 2.81 13.13
N PHE A 349 -13.11 1.60 12.55
CA PHE A 349 -13.95 1.27 11.39
C PHE A 349 -15.43 1.15 11.75
N ILE A 350 -15.78 0.59 12.92
CA ILE A 350 -17.17 0.54 13.40
C ILE A 350 -17.71 1.96 13.58
N ALA A 351 -16.97 2.82 14.28
CA ALA A 351 -17.34 4.22 14.48
C ALA A 351 -17.49 4.96 13.14
N PHE A 352 -16.55 4.74 12.22
CA PHE A 352 -16.59 5.34 10.89
C PHE A 352 -17.83 4.93 10.09
N ASN A 353 -18.21 3.65 10.14
CA ASN A 353 -19.41 3.13 9.47
C ASN A 353 -20.72 3.62 10.13
N ASN A 354 -20.66 4.04 11.40
CA ASN A 354 -21.77 4.64 12.14
C ASN A 354 -21.74 6.18 12.12
N ASP A 355 -20.95 6.78 11.23
CA ASP A 355 -20.77 8.22 11.09
C ASP A 355 -20.21 8.96 12.34
N ASP A 356 -19.67 8.23 13.32
CA ASP A 356 -18.91 8.80 14.44
C ASP A 356 -17.44 9.03 14.01
N TYR A 357 -17.25 10.06 13.21
CA TYR A 357 -15.96 10.39 12.62
C TYR A 357 -14.93 10.87 13.63
N PHE A 358 -15.36 11.44 14.76
CA PHE A 358 -14.45 11.87 15.84
C PHE A 358 -13.81 10.66 16.53
N THR A 359 -14.61 9.67 16.93
CA THR A 359 -14.08 8.42 17.51
C THR A 359 -13.24 7.66 16.48
N ALA A 360 -13.68 7.60 15.23
CA ALA A 360 -12.93 6.96 14.15
C ALA A 360 -11.53 7.57 13.99
N ARG A 361 -11.47 8.91 13.86
CA ARG A 361 -10.23 9.67 13.77
C ARG A 361 -9.32 9.36 14.97
N ASP A 362 -9.83 9.45 16.19
CA ASP A 362 -9.01 9.30 17.41
C ASP A 362 -8.42 7.88 17.52
N CYS A 363 -9.22 6.86 17.18
CA CYS A 363 -8.77 5.48 17.12
C CYS A 363 -7.65 5.29 16.07
N PHE A 364 -7.86 5.79 14.84
CA PHE A 364 -6.86 5.67 13.78
C PHE A 364 -5.59 6.48 14.09
N GLN A 365 -5.73 7.69 14.66
CA GLN A 365 -4.59 8.55 15.02
C GLN A 365 -3.75 7.91 16.12
N ARG A 366 -4.38 7.28 17.11
CA ARG A 366 -3.69 6.51 18.14
C ARG A 366 -2.84 5.39 17.51
N VAL A 367 -3.44 4.59 16.63
CA VAL A 367 -2.74 3.45 16.03
C VAL A 367 -1.60 3.89 15.11
N ILE A 368 -1.81 4.90 14.24
CA ILE A 368 -0.75 5.35 13.34
C ILE A 368 0.40 6.03 14.08
N THR A 369 0.13 6.66 15.23
CA THR A 369 1.17 7.22 16.09
C THR A 369 2.02 6.11 16.72
N GLU A 370 1.39 5.03 17.17
CA GLU A 370 2.08 3.88 17.76
C GLU A 370 2.85 3.04 16.73
N ASP A 371 2.31 2.87 15.52
CA ASP A 371 2.92 2.15 14.41
C ASP A 371 2.87 2.98 13.12
N PRO A 372 3.83 3.92 12.92
CA PRO A 372 3.85 4.80 11.75
C PRO A 372 3.95 4.06 10.41
N ALA A 373 4.37 2.79 10.40
CA ALA A 373 4.43 1.95 9.20
C ALA A 373 3.09 1.29 8.84
N ASN A 374 2.02 1.53 9.61
CA ASN A 374 0.70 0.92 9.37
C ASN A 374 -0.05 1.59 8.21
N THR A 375 0.05 1.02 7.01
CA THR A 375 -0.53 1.60 5.78
C THR A 375 -2.05 1.50 5.68
N SER A 376 -2.69 0.52 6.32
CA SER A 376 -4.16 0.42 6.29
C SER A 376 -4.80 1.52 7.13
N VAL A 377 -4.26 1.79 8.32
CA VAL A 377 -4.72 2.89 9.17
C VAL A 377 -4.38 4.24 8.55
N ALA A 378 -3.23 4.36 7.89
CA ALA A 378 -2.90 5.53 7.08
C ALA A 378 -3.99 5.87 6.05
N THR A 379 -4.47 4.84 5.34
CA THR A 379 -5.56 4.98 4.37
C THR A 379 -6.84 5.44 5.06
N ALA A 380 -7.18 4.84 6.21
CA ALA A 380 -8.36 5.23 6.97
C ALA A 380 -8.31 6.69 7.46
N ILE A 381 -7.14 7.18 7.86
CA ILE A 381 -6.91 8.58 8.24
C ILE A 381 -7.27 9.56 7.12
N ARG A 382 -6.98 9.21 5.85
CA ARG A 382 -7.33 10.07 4.70
C ARG A 382 -8.82 10.32 4.56
N PHE A 383 -9.64 9.39 5.03
CA PHE A 383 -11.09 9.54 5.05
C PHE A 383 -11.60 10.14 6.36
N ALA A 384 -11.03 9.75 7.51
CA ALA A 384 -11.51 10.20 8.81
C ALA A 384 -11.15 11.67 9.12
N LEU A 385 -9.98 12.15 8.70
CA LEU A 385 -9.55 13.53 8.98
C LEU A 385 -10.43 14.58 8.30
N PRO A 386 -10.73 14.51 6.99
CA PRO A 386 -11.60 15.50 6.35
C PRO A 386 -13.00 15.50 6.95
N ARG A 387 -13.49 14.33 7.38
CA ARG A 387 -14.81 14.15 7.99
C ARG A 387 -14.95 14.66 9.43
N VAL A 388 -13.89 15.20 10.02
CA VAL A 388 -13.99 15.98 11.28
C VAL A 388 -13.74 17.48 11.03
N GLY A 389 -13.90 17.94 9.78
CA GLY A 389 -13.69 19.33 9.38
C GLY A 389 -12.22 19.78 9.36
N ARG A 390 -11.27 18.84 9.32
CA ARG A 390 -9.83 19.18 9.26
C ARG A 390 -9.39 19.40 7.82
N PRO A 391 -8.49 20.37 7.54
CA PRO A 391 -7.94 20.59 6.21
C PRO A 391 -7.19 19.35 5.68
N ILE A 392 -7.21 19.12 4.37
CA ILE A 392 -6.51 17.98 3.74
C ILE A 392 -5.01 17.95 4.07
N ASN A 393 -4.38 19.13 4.17
CA ASN A 393 -2.96 19.25 4.53
C ASN A 393 -2.62 18.64 5.91
N ASP A 394 -3.59 18.47 6.80
CA ASP A 394 -3.34 17.84 8.09
C ASP A 394 -2.94 16.36 7.99
N ILE A 395 -3.30 15.68 6.91
CA ILE A 395 -2.84 14.31 6.65
C ILE A 395 -1.32 14.31 6.47
N VAL A 396 -0.79 15.27 5.69
CA VAL A 396 0.66 15.43 5.48
C VAL A 396 1.34 15.93 6.76
N ASN A 397 0.75 16.89 7.48
CA ASN A 397 1.29 17.40 8.74
C ASN A 397 1.39 16.30 9.82
N LEU A 398 0.45 15.35 9.85
CA LEU A 398 0.52 14.20 10.74
C LEU A 398 1.75 13.34 10.40
N ARG A 399 1.98 13.09 9.11
CA ARG A 399 3.15 12.35 8.62
C ARG A 399 4.47 13.06 8.89
N ASP A 400 4.49 14.39 8.82
CA ASP A 400 5.67 15.15 9.19
C ASP A 400 6.06 14.94 10.66
N LYS A 401 5.10 14.72 11.56
CA LYS A 401 5.35 14.50 12.99
C LYS A 401 5.81 13.08 13.32
N ILE A 402 5.22 12.07 12.69
CA ILE A 402 5.40 10.67 13.09
C ILE A 402 6.25 9.85 12.11
N GLY A 403 6.46 10.37 10.90
CA GLY A 403 7.19 9.68 9.84
C GLY A 403 6.51 8.39 9.37
N TYR A 404 7.35 7.42 9.00
CA TYR A 404 6.95 6.14 8.40
C TYR A 404 7.62 4.93 9.09
N GLY A 405 8.12 5.11 10.31
CA GLY A 405 8.76 4.07 11.10
C GLY A 405 9.97 3.50 10.34
N THR A 406 10.06 2.17 10.22
CA THR A 406 11.22 1.52 9.58
C THR A 406 11.36 1.90 8.11
N LEU A 407 10.28 2.28 7.42
CA LEU A 407 10.34 2.74 6.03
C LEU A 407 11.04 4.09 5.90
N GLY A 408 10.98 4.93 6.93
CA GLY A 408 11.71 6.19 7.04
C GLY A 408 12.97 6.07 7.91
N SER A 409 13.44 4.86 8.23
CA SER A 409 14.55 4.63 9.17
C SER A 409 14.37 5.38 10.51
N GLY A 410 13.14 5.42 11.04
CA GLY A 410 12.78 6.10 12.28
C GLY A 410 12.92 7.63 12.26
N ARG A 411 12.97 8.25 11.08
CA ARG A 411 13.04 9.71 10.93
C ARG A 411 11.64 10.32 10.87
N VAL A 412 11.52 11.49 11.49
CA VAL A 412 10.36 12.38 11.32
C VAL A 412 10.48 13.15 10.01
N GLY A 413 9.36 13.72 9.54
CA GLY A 413 9.24 14.34 8.23
C GLY A 413 8.67 13.38 7.19
N ALA A 414 7.81 13.90 6.30
CA ALA A 414 7.26 13.13 5.19
C ALA A 414 8.31 12.90 4.11
N GLN A 415 9.13 11.85 4.28
CA GLN A 415 10.21 11.46 3.35
C GLN A 415 9.97 10.10 2.68
N TYR A 416 8.73 9.60 2.65
CA TYR A 416 8.42 8.30 2.08
C TYR A 416 7.85 8.36 0.66
N PHE A 417 8.49 7.65 -0.25
CA PHE A 417 8.17 7.60 -1.67
C PHE A 417 7.25 6.43 -2.01
N GLY A 418 6.03 6.43 -1.46
CA GLY A 418 5.03 5.41 -1.75
C GLY A 418 3.63 5.97 -1.97
N ASN A 419 2.72 5.08 -2.38
CA ASN A 419 1.35 5.44 -2.78
C ASN A 419 0.55 6.21 -1.73
N GLU A 420 0.87 6.04 -0.44
CA GLU A 420 0.17 6.75 0.63
C GLU A 420 0.41 8.27 0.56
N LEU A 421 1.68 8.70 0.51
CA LEU A 421 2.04 10.11 0.41
C LEU A 421 1.54 10.71 -0.90
N ALA A 422 1.67 9.94 -2.00
CA ALA A 422 1.22 10.36 -3.32
C ALA A 422 -0.26 10.77 -3.29
N VAL A 423 -1.14 9.91 -2.77
CA VAL A 423 -2.58 10.20 -2.71
C VAL A 423 -2.88 11.38 -1.78
N SER A 424 -2.24 11.47 -0.62
CA SER A 424 -2.43 12.61 0.29
C SER A 424 -2.04 13.95 -0.36
N LEU A 425 -0.94 13.97 -1.14
CA LEU A 425 -0.52 15.13 -1.90
C LEU A 425 -1.48 15.46 -3.05
N LEU A 426 -1.97 14.44 -3.79
CA LEU A 426 -2.97 14.61 -4.84
C LEU A 426 -4.27 15.22 -4.28
N MET A 427 -4.77 14.70 -3.16
CA MET A 427 -5.95 15.25 -2.47
C MET A 427 -5.71 16.69 -2.00
N SER A 428 -4.48 17.09 -1.68
CA SER A 428 -4.17 18.48 -1.32
C SER A 428 -4.02 19.42 -2.53
N GLY A 429 -4.25 18.94 -3.75
CA GLY A 429 -4.02 19.69 -4.99
C GLY A 429 -2.54 19.79 -5.40
N CYS A 430 -1.62 19.18 -4.66
CA CYS A 430 -0.18 19.18 -4.95
C CYS A 430 0.20 18.11 -6.00
N TYR A 431 -0.43 18.15 -7.18
CA TYR A 431 -0.32 17.09 -8.20
C TYR A 431 1.10 16.74 -8.61
N ILE A 432 1.93 17.74 -8.91
CA ILE A 432 3.32 17.54 -9.33
C ILE A 432 4.10 16.77 -8.27
N LYS A 433 4.02 17.21 -6.99
CA LYS A 433 4.72 16.55 -5.89
C LYS A 433 4.16 15.16 -5.62
N GLY A 434 2.84 14.98 -5.72
CA GLY A 434 2.16 13.71 -5.53
C GLY A 434 2.59 12.66 -6.56
N LEU A 435 2.55 13.01 -7.85
CA LEU A 435 3.00 12.13 -8.93
C LEU A 435 4.51 11.87 -8.85
N TYR A 436 5.33 12.91 -8.70
CA TYR A 436 6.79 12.78 -8.61
C TYR A 436 7.24 11.93 -7.42
N SER A 437 6.47 11.87 -6.33
CA SER A 437 6.79 11.00 -5.19
C SER A 437 6.84 9.50 -5.57
N LYS A 438 6.22 9.11 -6.70
CA LYS A 438 6.26 7.74 -7.24
C LYS A 438 7.51 7.44 -8.09
N SER A 439 8.35 8.42 -8.39
CA SER A 439 9.60 8.24 -9.18
C SER A 439 10.56 7.21 -8.59
N HIS A 440 10.46 6.94 -7.29
CA HIS A 440 11.31 5.97 -6.60
C HIS A 440 10.71 4.55 -6.61
N SER A 441 9.67 4.32 -7.42
CA SER A 441 9.07 3.00 -7.56
C SER A 441 10.07 2.03 -8.19
N LYS A 442 10.47 1.02 -7.43
CA LYS A 442 11.50 0.02 -7.82
C LYS A 442 11.36 -0.54 -9.24
N HIS A 443 10.13 -0.83 -9.67
CA HIS A 443 9.87 -1.40 -10.99
C HIS A 443 10.22 -0.44 -12.14
N TRP A 444 9.94 0.85 -11.99
CA TRP A 444 10.36 1.87 -12.96
C TRP A 444 11.86 2.16 -12.88
N LEU A 445 12.44 2.15 -11.68
CA LEU A 445 13.89 2.28 -11.52
C LEU A 445 14.67 1.12 -12.15
N SER A 446 14.10 -0.09 -12.19
CA SER A 446 14.68 -1.24 -12.91
C SER A 446 14.83 -0.97 -14.41
N LEU A 447 13.78 -0.44 -15.04
CA LEU A 447 13.84 -0.02 -16.45
C LEU A 447 14.78 1.18 -16.64
N LYS A 448 14.78 2.17 -15.73
CA LYS A 448 15.71 3.31 -15.77
C LYS A 448 17.17 2.86 -15.70
N SER A 449 17.48 1.91 -14.82
CA SER A 449 18.83 1.35 -14.66
C SER A 449 19.33 0.70 -15.97
N HIS A 450 18.45 0.00 -16.68
CA HIS A 450 18.80 -0.71 -17.91
C HIS A 450 18.87 0.20 -19.14
N TYR A 451 17.86 1.04 -19.36
CA TYR A 451 17.74 1.88 -20.55
C TYR A 451 18.38 3.27 -20.40
N GLY A 452 18.81 3.63 -19.17
CA GLY A 452 19.46 4.91 -18.87
C GLY A 452 18.57 6.10 -19.22
N GLU A 453 19.15 7.08 -19.92
CA GLU A 453 18.45 8.31 -20.34
C GLU A 453 17.28 8.07 -21.31
N ARG A 454 17.22 6.90 -21.97
CA ARG A 454 16.11 6.57 -22.88
C ARG A 454 14.80 6.31 -22.13
N PHE A 455 14.86 5.88 -20.87
CA PHE A 455 13.66 5.65 -20.06
C PHE A 455 13.33 6.89 -19.21
N LEU A 456 12.18 7.50 -19.49
CA LEU A 456 11.73 8.72 -18.81
C LEU A 456 10.85 8.36 -17.59
N ASN A 457 11.34 8.64 -16.39
CA ASN A 457 10.68 8.26 -15.13
C ASN A 457 10.23 9.47 -14.31
N TYR A 458 8.98 9.91 -14.50
CA TYR A 458 8.50 11.20 -13.97
C TYR A 458 9.45 12.34 -14.36
N GLU A 459 9.82 12.34 -15.64
CA GLU A 459 10.75 13.26 -16.29
C GLU A 459 10.06 13.92 -17.49
N ARG A 460 10.55 15.08 -17.90
CA ARG A 460 9.99 15.82 -19.04
C ARG A 460 10.10 15.01 -20.32
N LEU A 461 9.06 15.02 -21.16
CA LEU A 461 9.11 14.40 -22.48
C LEU A 461 10.12 15.11 -23.39
N ASN A 462 10.99 14.36 -24.03
CA ASN A 462 11.92 14.83 -25.07
C ASN A 462 11.19 14.95 -26.42
N LYS A 463 10.54 16.10 -26.66
CA LYS A 463 9.77 16.34 -27.89
C LYS A 463 10.72 16.49 -29.10
N ASN A 464 10.83 15.45 -29.91
CA ASN A 464 11.68 15.43 -31.11
C ASN A 464 11.02 14.63 -32.24
N SER A 465 10.73 15.29 -33.35
CA SER A 465 9.97 14.70 -34.47
C SER A 465 10.72 13.62 -35.24
N ASP A 466 12.02 13.45 -35.01
CA ASP A 466 12.82 12.37 -35.61
C ASP A 466 12.85 11.09 -34.75
N ASP A 467 12.51 11.22 -33.47
CA ASP A 467 12.61 10.14 -32.48
C ASP A 467 11.37 9.24 -32.50
N ASN A 468 11.56 7.98 -32.16
CA ASN A 468 10.52 6.99 -31.92
C ASN A 468 10.28 6.84 -30.40
N ILE A 469 9.02 6.75 -29.98
CA ILE A 469 8.65 6.53 -28.58
C ILE A 469 7.89 5.22 -28.36
N PHE A 470 8.27 4.51 -27.30
CA PHE A 470 7.53 3.36 -26.76
C PHE A 470 6.85 3.75 -25.44
N LEU A 471 5.52 3.70 -25.41
CA LEU A 471 4.72 3.97 -24.22
C LEU A 471 4.20 2.66 -23.61
N ILE A 472 4.58 2.40 -22.36
CA ILE A 472 4.02 1.33 -21.54
C ILE A 472 2.72 1.86 -20.91
N ALA A 473 1.57 1.33 -21.31
CA ALA A 473 0.35 1.63 -20.57
C ALA A 473 0.37 0.90 -19.21
N ASP A 474 0.20 1.67 -18.13
CA ASP A 474 0.34 1.24 -16.76
C ASP A 474 -0.94 1.48 -15.94
N GLU A 475 -0.97 0.95 -14.70
CA GLU A 475 -2.12 1.02 -13.77
C GLU A 475 -3.37 0.25 -14.25
N GLY A 476 -4.54 0.93 -14.24
CA GLY A 476 -5.89 0.46 -14.54
C GLY A 476 -6.28 0.59 -16.01
N VAL A 477 -7.29 -0.15 -16.48
CA VAL A 477 -7.86 0.08 -17.83
C VAL A 477 -8.42 1.50 -17.96
N GLY A 478 -9.07 2.00 -16.91
CA GLY A 478 -9.53 3.39 -16.86
C GLY A 478 -8.38 4.40 -16.88
N ASP A 479 -7.18 4.05 -16.39
CA ASP A 479 -5.98 4.88 -16.53
C ASP A 479 -5.47 4.90 -17.97
N GLU A 480 -5.51 3.78 -18.70
CA GLU A 480 -5.15 3.73 -20.13
C GLU A 480 -6.10 4.61 -20.96
N ILE A 481 -7.41 4.50 -20.73
CA ILE A 481 -8.43 5.36 -21.37
C ILE A 481 -8.16 6.83 -21.06
N ARG A 482 -7.97 7.17 -19.78
CA ARG A 482 -7.63 8.53 -19.36
C ARG A 482 -6.34 9.03 -20.03
N THR A 483 -5.30 8.21 -20.13
CA THR A 483 -4.02 8.62 -20.74
C THR A 483 -4.18 8.87 -22.24
N SER A 484 -5.10 8.15 -22.91
CA SER A 484 -5.30 8.25 -24.36
C SER A 484 -5.73 9.64 -24.85
N GLN A 485 -6.24 10.51 -23.98
CA GLN A 485 -6.50 11.92 -24.30
C GLN A 485 -5.25 12.66 -24.81
N PHE A 486 -4.05 12.15 -24.53
CA PHE A 486 -2.78 12.74 -24.97
C PHE A 486 -2.14 12.04 -26.17
N TYR A 487 -2.68 10.92 -26.65
CA TYR A 487 -2.05 10.12 -27.71
C TYR A 487 -1.90 10.91 -29.01
N GLY A 488 -2.91 11.70 -29.39
CA GLY A 488 -2.82 12.59 -30.55
C GLY A 488 -1.69 13.62 -30.43
N ARG A 489 -1.39 14.13 -29.23
CA ARG A 489 -0.27 15.03 -28.98
C ARG A 489 1.07 14.30 -29.08
N LEU A 490 1.17 13.08 -28.57
CA LEU A 490 2.39 12.26 -28.73
C LEU A 490 2.71 12.04 -30.21
N SER A 491 1.72 11.74 -31.05
CA SER A 491 1.92 11.60 -32.50
C SER A 491 2.35 12.88 -33.21
N SER A 492 2.14 14.06 -32.59
CA SER A 492 2.64 15.33 -33.12
C SER A 492 4.09 15.63 -32.72
N PHE A 493 4.62 14.93 -31.70
CA PHE A 493 5.96 15.16 -31.16
C PHE A 493 6.99 14.14 -31.63
N TYR A 494 6.58 12.96 -32.05
CA TYR A 494 7.47 11.84 -32.38
C TYR A 494 7.16 11.29 -33.77
N ARG A 495 8.19 10.82 -34.48
CA ARG A 495 8.05 10.21 -35.81
C ARG A 495 7.14 8.98 -35.77
N LYS A 496 7.35 8.15 -34.75
CA LYS A 496 6.65 6.88 -34.55
C LYS A 496 6.30 6.72 -33.08
N VAL A 497 5.05 6.38 -32.83
CA VAL A 497 4.52 6.11 -31.48
C VAL A 497 4.05 4.67 -31.43
N THR A 498 4.58 3.91 -30.48
CA THR A 498 4.16 2.54 -30.19
C THR A 498 3.68 2.47 -28.75
N ILE A 499 2.49 1.92 -28.51
CA ILE A 499 1.85 1.93 -27.19
C ILE A 499 1.34 0.53 -26.85
N THR A 500 1.67 0.00 -25.68
CA THR A 500 1.00 -1.22 -25.19
C THR A 500 -0.40 -0.89 -24.71
N CYS A 501 -1.37 -1.80 -24.85
CA CYS A 501 -2.72 -1.58 -24.31
C CYS A 501 -3.41 -2.88 -23.89
N ASP A 502 -4.43 -2.76 -23.04
CA ASP A 502 -5.35 -3.86 -22.77
C ASP A 502 -5.98 -4.35 -24.09
N PRO A 503 -6.01 -5.67 -24.37
CA PRO A 503 -6.52 -6.21 -25.63
C PRO A 503 -7.93 -5.72 -25.98
N ARG A 504 -8.77 -5.46 -24.98
CA ARG A 504 -10.15 -4.98 -25.17
C ARG A 504 -10.23 -3.54 -25.70
N LEU A 505 -9.14 -2.77 -25.61
CA LEU A 505 -9.07 -1.38 -26.09
C LEU A 505 -8.47 -1.27 -27.50
N VAL A 506 -7.88 -2.33 -28.06
CA VAL A 506 -7.14 -2.27 -29.34
C VAL A 506 -7.99 -1.74 -30.48
N GLY A 507 -9.23 -2.23 -30.62
CA GLY A 507 -10.14 -1.81 -31.69
C GLY A 507 -10.47 -0.31 -31.63
N ILE A 508 -10.93 0.15 -30.46
CA ILE A 508 -11.22 1.56 -30.17
C ILE A 508 -9.99 2.44 -30.41
N PHE A 509 -8.83 2.05 -29.88
CA PHE A 509 -7.59 2.82 -30.03
C PHE A 509 -7.09 2.89 -31.46
N LYS A 510 -7.12 1.79 -32.23
CA LYS A 510 -6.75 1.82 -33.66
C LYS A 510 -7.71 2.64 -34.50
N ASN A 511 -9.01 2.60 -34.20
CA ASN A 511 -10.01 3.42 -34.86
C ASN A 511 -9.76 4.92 -34.59
N SER A 512 -9.43 5.26 -33.35
CA SER A 512 -9.24 6.66 -32.91
C SER A 512 -7.88 7.24 -33.32
N PHE A 513 -6.83 6.40 -33.37
CA PHE A 513 -5.45 6.81 -33.64
C PHE A 513 -4.78 5.89 -34.67
N PRO A 514 -5.15 5.96 -35.96
CA PRO A 514 -4.68 5.04 -36.99
C PRO A 514 -3.17 5.12 -37.26
N ASN A 515 -2.50 6.20 -36.85
CA ASN A 515 -1.06 6.41 -37.02
C ASN A 515 -0.23 5.92 -35.82
N ILE A 516 -0.85 5.29 -34.81
CA ILE A 516 -0.17 4.74 -33.64
C ILE A 516 -0.17 3.21 -33.69
N ASP A 517 0.99 2.61 -33.43
CA ASP A 517 1.12 1.16 -33.34
C ASP A 517 0.72 0.68 -31.94
N PHE A 518 -0.45 0.05 -31.82
CA PHE A 518 -0.93 -0.54 -30.55
C PHE A 518 -0.54 -2.01 -30.41
N ILE A 519 0.08 -2.35 -29.28
CA ILE A 519 0.52 -3.70 -28.93
C ILE A 519 -0.39 -4.27 -27.83
N PRO A 520 -1.24 -5.26 -28.12
CA PRO A 520 -2.11 -5.87 -27.11
C PRO A 520 -1.27 -6.64 -26.08
N VAL A 521 -1.47 -6.35 -24.80
CA VAL A 521 -0.84 -7.11 -23.72
C VAL A 521 -1.82 -7.28 -22.55
N SER A 522 -2.25 -8.52 -22.30
CA SER A 522 -3.12 -8.87 -21.17
C SER A 522 -2.42 -8.61 -19.84
N ARG A 523 -3.01 -7.76 -18.97
CA ARG A 523 -2.42 -7.40 -17.67
C ARG A 523 -2.73 -8.44 -16.60
N ILE A 524 -1.75 -8.79 -15.77
CA ILE A 524 -1.97 -9.67 -14.61
C ILE A 524 -2.29 -8.81 -13.38
N ARG A 525 -3.48 -9.01 -12.78
CA ARG A 525 -3.91 -8.31 -11.55
C ARG A 525 -4.28 -9.31 -10.46
N LYS A 526 -3.55 -9.29 -9.33
CA LYS A 526 -3.73 -10.21 -8.18
C LYS A 526 -5.11 -10.20 -7.52
N MET A 527 -5.98 -9.25 -7.84
CA MET A 527 -7.29 -9.06 -7.19
C MET A 527 -8.49 -9.42 -8.09
N LEU A 528 -8.23 -9.84 -9.33
CA LEU A 528 -9.26 -10.31 -10.25
C LEU A 528 -9.09 -11.83 -10.38
N GLU A 529 -9.93 -12.59 -9.66
CA GLU A 529 -10.10 -14.01 -9.90
C GLU A 529 -10.88 -14.15 -11.23
N ASN A 530 -10.15 -14.35 -12.34
CA ASN A 530 -10.53 -15.16 -13.51
C ASN A 530 -9.89 -14.66 -14.82
N SER A 531 -9.27 -15.63 -15.50
CA SER A 531 -9.29 -15.87 -16.95
C SER A 531 -9.11 -14.69 -17.91
N CYS A 532 -7.88 -14.24 -18.08
CA CYS A 532 -7.41 -14.04 -19.46
C CYS A 532 -6.38 -15.12 -19.72
N SER A 533 -6.42 -15.76 -20.90
CA SER A 533 -5.28 -16.53 -21.37
C SER A 533 -4.05 -15.61 -21.25
N ILE A 534 -3.01 -16.11 -20.59
CA ILE A 534 -1.73 -15.42 -20.58
C ILE A 534 -1.17 -15.63 -21.98
N ASP A 535 -1.49 -14.70 -22.87
CA ASP A 535 -0.97 -14.73 -24.23
C ASP A 535 0.46 -14.17 -24.20
N GLY A 536 1.42 -14.96 -24.69
CA GLY A 536 2.83 -14.59 -24.81
C GLY A 536 3.68 -14.87 -23.56
N VAL A 537 4.99 -14.96 -23.79
CA VAL A 537 5.99 -15.10 -22.71
C VAL A 537 6.13 -13.74 -22.02
N ARG A 538 6.01 -13.71 -20.68
CA ARG A 538 6.15 -12.47 -19.90
C ARG A 538 7.58 -11.94 -19.94
N LEU A 539 7.72 -10.62 -19.93
CA LEU A 539 9.02 -9.98 -19.94
C LEU A 539 9.81 -10.35 -18.66
N ASP A 540 10.96 -11.01 -18.84
CA ASP A 540 11.89 -11.37 -17.79
C ASP A 540 12.98 -10.30 -17.62
N GLY A 541 13.64 -10.27 -16.46
CA GLY A 541 14.78 -9.42 -16.17
C GLY A 541 14.48 -8.10 -15.48
N PHE A 542 13.20 -7.77 -15.27
CA PHE A 542 12.78 -6.45 -14.76
C PHE A 542 11.85 -6.49 -13.54
N GLY A 543 11.46 -7.67 -13.05
CA GLY A 543 10.58 -7.79 -11.89
C GLY A 543 9.09 -8.02 -12.21
N GLU A 544 8.35 -8.57 -11.24
CA GLU A 544 6.99 -9.12 -11.41
C GLU A 544 6.04 -8.02 -11.88
N LYS A 545 6.22 -6.82 -11.33
CA LYS A 545 5.41 -5.67 -11.67
C LYS A 545 5.54 -5.31 -13.15
N ILE A 546 6.75 -5.32 -13.71
CA ILE A 546 6.96 -5.04 -15.14
C ILE A 546 6.43 -6.20 -15.99
N ALA A 547 6.67 -7.44 -15.58
CA ALA A 547 6.13 -8.63 -16.24
C ALA A 547 4.59 -8.64 -16.30
N ASN A 548 3.91 -8.00 -15.34
CA ASN A 548 2.45 -7.84 -15.38
C ASN A 548 1.97 -6.86 -16.46
N TYR A 549 2.84 -5.99 -16.98
CA TYR A 549 2.53 -5.00 -18.03
C TYR A 549 3.12 -5.36 -19.39
N LEU A 550 4.13 -6.23 -19.48
CA LEU A 550 4.89 -6.46 -20.72
C LEU A 550 5.11 -7.96 -21.02
N THR A 551 5.23 -8.26 -22.31
CA THR A 551 5.66 -9.55 -22.85
C THR A 551 7.07 -9.42 -23.46
N GLU A 552 7.72 -10.55 -23.73
CA GLU A 552 9.01 -10.59 -24.44
C GLU A 552 8.94 -9.97 -25.83
N ASP A 553 7.79 -10.06 -26.51
CA ASP A 553 7.59 -9.41 -27.82
C ASP A 553 7.74 -7.89 -27.76
N CYS A 554 7.55 -7.28 -26.59
CA CYS A 554 7.77 -5.85 -26.39
C CYS A 554 9.25 -5.47 -26.31
N ARG A 555 10.16 -6.43 -26.07
CA ARG A 555 11.59 -6.16 -25.84
C ARG A 555 12.25 -5.52 -27.04
N ASP A 556 12.04 -6.07 -28.23
CA ASP A 556 12.65 -5.53 -29.45
C ASP A 556 12.09 -4.14 -29.79
N LEU A 557 10.80 -3.91 -29.52
CA LEU A 557 10.17 -2.61 -29.72
C LEU A 557 10.76 -1.55 -28.78
N MET A 558 10.94 -1.90 -27.50
CA MET A 558 11.62 -1.02 -26.53
C MET A 558 13.07 -0.78 -26.94
N ASN A 559 13.83 -1.83 -27.27
CA ASN A 559 15.23 -1.76 -27.66
C ASN A 559 15.46 -0.86 -28.89
N ASN A 560 14.51 -0.83 -29.82
CA ASN A 560 14.57 -0.03 -31.04
C ASN A 560 13.95 1.38 -30.93
N SER A 561 13.45 1.76 -29.75
CA SER A 561 12.85 3.09 -29.54
C SER A 561 13.83 4.07 -28.91
N ASP A 562 13.91 5.29 -29.44
CA ASP A 562 14.79 6.34 -28.90
C ASP A 562 14.36 6.75 -27.48
N THR A 563 13.06 6.72 -27.23
CA THR A 563 12.45 7.06 -25.94
C THR A 563 11.52 5.96 -25.46
N ILE A 564 11.54 5.67 -24.16
CA ILE A 564 10.64 4.74 -23.49
C ILE A 564 10.04 5.46 -22.28
N THR A 565 8.73 5.34 -22.08
CA THR A 565 8.05 5.94 -20.92
C THR A 565 6.79 5.16 -20.58
N PHE A 566 6.05 5.60 -19.56
CA PHE A 566 4.80 4.99 -19.11
C PHE A 566 3.69 6.04 -18.95
N GLY A 567 2.43 5.58 -18.94
CA GLY A 567 1.24 6.46 -18.96
C GLY A 567 1.21 7.47 -17.81
N GLN A 568 1.58 7.08 -16.60
CA GLN A 568 1.68 8.04 -15.47
C GLN A 568 2.72 9.14 -15.69
N ASN A 569 3.81 8.91 -16.44
CA ASN A 569 4.76 9.97 -16.80
C ASN A 569 4.15 10.94 -17.83
N VAL A 570 3.30 10.46 -18.75
CA VAL A 570 2.54 11.32 -19.67
C VAL A 570 1.60 12.24 -18.88
N PHE A 571 0.86 11.68 -17.92
CA PHE A 571 0.04 12.48 -16.99
C PHE A 571 0.84 13.49 -16.17
N PHE A 572 2.03 13.09 -15.71
CA PHE A 572 2.93 13.98 -14.99
C PHE A 572 3.33 15.19 -15.84
N ASN A 573 3.62 14.99 -17.13
CA ASN A 573 3.95 16.08 -18.06
C ASN A 573 2.77 17.03 -18.30
N TYR A 574 1.54 16.52 -18.29
CA TYR A 574 0.35 17.38 -18.28
C TYR A 574 0.28 18.24 -17.02
N MET A 575 0.50 17.63 -15.83
CA MET A 575 0.50 18.37 -14.57
C MET A 575 1.66 19.39 -14.45
N LEU A 576 2.77 19.16 -15.15
CA LEU A 576 3.87 20.12 -15.27
C LEU A 576 3.51 21.33 -16.15
N GLY A 577 2.48 21.24 -16.99
CA GLY A 577 2.17 22.21 -18.04
C GLY A 577 3.03 22.03 -19.30
N ASP A 578 3.73 20.91 -19.43
CA ASP A 578 4.54 20.59 -20.61
C ASP A 578 3.72 19.87 -21.70
N LEU A 579 2.52 19.40 -21.37
CA LEU A 579 1.64 18.69 -22.28
C LEU A 579 0.21 19.22 -22.11
N ASP A 580 -0.34 19.83 -23.15
CA ASP A 580 -1.70 20.34 -23.10
C ASP A 580 -2.74 19.24 -23.34
N ARG A 581 -3.84 19.30 -22.60
CA ARG A 581 -5.05 18.53 -22.86
C ARG A 581 -5.71 19.03 -24.16
N PRO A 582 -6.34 18.16 -24.97
CA PRO A 582 -7.12 18.62 -26.12
C PRO A 582 -8.36 19.41 -25.67
N ASP A 583 -8.98 20.12 -26.61
CA ASP A 583 -10.26 20.79 -26.36
C ASP A 583 -11.36 19.77 -26.01
N PRO A 584 -12.41 20.18 -25.25
CA PRO A 584 -13.53 19.30 -24.94
C PRO A 584 -14.17 18.69 -26.20
N GLY A 585 -14.50 17.41 -26.11
CA GLY A 585 -14.98 16.60 -27.23
C GLY A 585 -14.43 15.17 -27.19
N ALA A 586 -14.87 14.37 -28.15
CA ALA A 586 -14.43 12.98 -28.27
C ALA A 586 -12.94 12.90 -28.66
N TYR A 587 -12.17 12.12 -27.92
CA TYR A 587 -10.81 11.73 -28.30
C TYR A 587 -10.68 10.22 -28.53
N LEU A 588 -11.71 9.45 -28.20
CA LEU A 588 -11.92 8.10 -28.67
C LEU A 588 -13.16 8.03 -29.56
N ASP A 589 -13.16 7.10 -30.50
CA ASP A 589 -14.27 6.84 -31.39
C ASP A 589 -14.49 5.34 -31.57
N VAL A 590 -15.72 4.97 -31.89
CA VAL A 590 -16.15 3.59 -32.17
C VAL A 590 -16.51 3.41 -33.63
N PRO A 591 -16.39 2.19 -34.18
CA PRO A 591 -16.92 1.87 -35.50
C PRO A 591 -18.42 2.20 -35.59
N LYS A 592 -18.84 2.80 -36.70
CA LYS A 592 -20.24 3.27 -36.89
C LYS A 592 -21.28 2.14 -36.80
N ASP A 593 -20.90 0.92 -37.16
CA ASP A 593 -21.76 -0.27 -37.07
C ASP A 593 -21.99 -0.75 -35.64
N LYS A 594 -21.23 -0.23 -34.67
CA LYS A 594 -21.39 -0.50 -33.24
C LYS A 594 -22.24 0.54 -32.53
N GLU A 595 -22.53 1.68 -33.15
CA GLU A 595 -23.29 2.76 -32.50
C GLU A 595 -24.73 2.33 -32.20
N HIS A 596 -25.15 2.51 -30.95
CA HIS A 596 -26.54 2.32 -30.57
C HIS A 596 -27.34 3.59 -30.82
N ILE A 597 -28.47 3.46 -31.51
CA ILE A 597 -29.36 4.59 -31.81
C ILE A 597 -30.52 4.57 -30.82
N TYR A 598 -30.52 5.53 -29.90
CA TYR A 598 -31.64 5.77 -29.01
C TYR A 598 -32.76 6.53 -29.74
N VAL A 599 -34.02 6.15 -29.48
CA VAL A 599 -35.21 6.78 -30.09
C VAL A 599 -35.98 7.54 -29.01
N GLY A 600 -36.49 8.73 -29.35
CA GLY A 600 -37.33 9.55 -28.47
C GLY A 600 -36.66 10.86 -28.04
N GLU A 601 -37.44 11.73 -27.40
CA GLU A 601 -37.02 13.08 -27.02
C GLU A 601 -36.54 13.20 -25.56
N SER A 602 -36.56 12.11 -24.80
CA SER A 602 -36.02 12.04 -23.44
C SER A 602 -34.53 12.36 -23.40
N LEU A 603 -34.04 12.93 -22.30
CA LEU A 603 -32.62 12.99 -21.99
C LEU A 603 -32.17 11.62 -21.45
N LYS A 604 -31.29 10.92 -22.17
CA LYS A 604 -30.85 9.56 -21.83
C LYS A 604 -29.62 9.64 -20.94
N ILE A 605 -29.74 9.12 -19.71
CA ILE A 605 -28.72 9.21 -18.68
C ILE A 605 -28.19 7.83 -18.31
N GLY A 606 -26.89 7.61 -18.47
CA GLY A 606 -26.21 6.42 -17.97
C GLY A 606 -25.81 6.57 -16.50
N ILE A 607 -26.13 5.59 -15.65
CA ILE A 607 -25.79 5.60 -14.23
C ILE A 607 -24.82 4.49 -13.82
N LEU A 608 -23.87 4.81 -12.94
CA LEU A 608 -22.90 3.89 -12.38
C LEU A 608 -22.66 4.14 -10.88
N TRP A 609 -22.92 3.14 -10.04
CA TRP A 609 -22.85 3.28 -8.58
C TRP A 609 -21.57 2.70 -7.95
N ARG A 610 -20.91 1.72 -8.59
CA ARG A 610 -19.71 1.07 -8.03
C ARG A 610 -18.72 0.55 -9.08
N SER A 611 -17.50 0.26 -8.64
CA SER A 611 -16.54 -0.54 -9.42
C SER A 611 -16.64 -2.04 -9.06
N HIS A 612 -16.02 -2.91 -9.87
CA HIS A 612 -15.94 -4.35 -9.62
C HIS A 612 -15.24 -4.70 -8.29
N ILE A 613 -14.23 -3.93 -7.88
CA ILE A 613 -13.47 -4.20 -6.66
C ILE A 613 -14.16 -3.55 -5.45
N ARG A 614 -14.84 -4.38 -4.65
CA ARG A 614 -15.68 -3.97 -3.50
C ARG A 614 -15.00 -4.08 -2.12
N SER A 615 -13.66 -4.17 -2.02
CA SER A 615 -12.95 -4.41 -0.74
C SER A 615 -12.32 -3.17 -0.09
N GLY A 616 -12.13 -3.20 1.23
CA GLY A 616 -11.44 -2.17 2.00
C GLY A 616 -12.07 -0.78 1.90
N ALA A 617 -11.22 0.25 1.93
CA ALA A 617 -11.63 1.65 1.92
C ALA A 617 -12.38 2.09 0.64
N ARG A 618 -12.37 1.28 -0.43
CA ARG A 618 -13.10 1.61 -1.66
C ARG A 618 -14.60 1.63 -1.48
N LYS A 619 -15.14 0.83 -0.54
CA LYS A 619 -16.58 0.84 -0.19
C LYS A 619 -17.06 2.25 0.19
N ILE A 620 -16.20 3.05 0.81
CA ILE A 620 -16.49 4.42 1.26
C ILE A 620 -16.74 5.36 0.07
N MET A 621 -16.22 5.00 -1.10
CA MET A 621 -16.26 5.78 -2.35
C MET A 621 -17.35 5.33 -3.32
N TYR A 622 -18.16 4.34 -2.97
CA TYR A 622 -19.25 3.82 -3.81
C TYR A 622 -20.62 4.20 -3.29
N LEU A 623 -21.61 4.03 -4.16
CA LEU A 623 -23.03 4.20 -3.91
C LEU A 623 -23.74 2.86 -4.08
N ASP A 624 -24.98 2.82 -3.63
CA ASP A 624 -25.93 1.77 -3.98
C ASP A 624 -26.86 2.26 -5.10
N ILE A 625 -27.54 1.35 -5.80
CA ILE A 625 -28.42 1.74 -6.90
C ILE A 625 -29.62 2.58 -6.41
N GLU A 626 -30.04 2.36 -5.17
CA GLU A 626 -31.10 3.09 -4.49
C GLU A 626 -30.79 4.59 -4.34
N ASP A 627 -29.50 4.95 -4.22
CA ASP A 627 -29.08 6.34 -4.09
C ASP A 627 -29.47 7.18 -5.33
N PHE A 628 -29.66 6.53 -6.49
CA PHE A 628 -30.07 7.16 -7.74
C PHE A 628 -31.59 7.37 -7.88
N ALA A 629 -32.40 6.90 -6.93
CA ALA A 629 -33.85 7.09 -6.92
C ALA A 629 -34.33 8.54 -7.18
N PRO A 630 -33.63 9.60 -6.73
CA PRO A 630 -34.06 10.97 -7.00
C PRO A 630 -34.10 11.35 -8.49
N LEU A 631 -33.33 10.67 -9.35
CA LEU A 631 -33.31 10.92 -10.80
C LEU A 631 -34.57 10.41 -11.51
N LEU A 632 -35.16 9.33 -10.98
CA LEU A 632 -36.27 8.60 -11.60
C LEU A 632 -37.59 9.40 -11.61
N ASN A 633 -37.68 10.46 -10.81
CA ASN A 633 -38.87 11.29 -10.68
C ASN A 633 -38.80 12.57 -11.53
N ILE A 634 -37.75 12.75 -12.33
CA ILE A 634 -37.57 13.94 -13.18
C ILE A 634 -38.22 13.67 -14.54
N SER A 635 -39.18 14.51 -14.92
CA SER A 635 -39.86 14.40 -16.21
C SER A 635 -38.90 14.63 -17.38
N GLY A 636 -39.08 13.87 -18.47
CA GLY A 636 -38.27 13.98 -19.67
C GLY A 636 -36.90 13.33 -19.59
N ILE A 637 -36.63 12.52 -18.55
CA ILE A 637 -35.38 11.78 -18.38
C ILE A 637 -35.64 10.28 -18.53
N GLU A 638 -34.71 9.59 -19.17
CA GLU A 638 -34.68 8.15 -19.29
C GLU A 638 -33.35 7.62 -18.73
N VAL A 639 -33.40 6.66 -17.81
CA VAL A 639 -32.21 6.20 -17.07
C VAL A 639 -31.78 4.81 -17.54
N TRP A 640 -30.50 4.66 -17.80
CA TRP A 640 -29.84 3.45 -18.28
C TRP A 640 -28.77 3.00 -17.30
N SER A 641 -28.79 1.73 -16.92
CA SER A 641 -27.69 1.14 -16.15
C SER A 641 -26.50 0.88 -17.06
N ILE A 642 -25.35 1.47 -16.72
CA ILE A 642 -24.05 1.18 -17.36
C ILE A 642 -23.14 0.38 -16.42
N GLN A 643 -23.72 -0.20 -15.36
CA GLN A 643 -23.01 -1.00 -14.36
C GLN A 643 -22.68 -2.39 -14.91
N HIS A 644 -21.38 -2.71 -14.90
CA HIS A 644 -20.92 -4.07 -15.12
C HIS A 644 -21.00 -4.91 -13.84
N SER A 645 -21.12 -6.23 -14.01
CA SER A 645 -21.21 -7.20 -12.91
C SER A 645 -22.31 -6.85 -11.90
N ILE A 646 -23.50 -6.54 -12.41
CA ILE A 646 -24.72 -6.32 -11.63
C ILE A 646 -25.19 -7.66 -11.02
N ASP A 647 -25.67 -7.66 -9.78
CA ASP A 647 -26.24 -8.85 -9.12
C ASP A 647 -27.77 -8.92 -9.25
N ASP A 648 -28.37 -10.07 -8.88
CA ASP A 648 -29.79 -10.35 -9.11
C ASP A 648 -30.71 -9.33 -8.42
N ASP A 649 -30.34 -8.85 -7.23
CA ASP A 649 -31.10 -7.86 -6.47
C ASP A 649 -31.07 -6.49 -7.19
N GLU A 650 -29.90 -6.07 -7.67
CA GLU A 650 -29.74 -4.85 -8.46
C GLU A 650 -30.49 -4.92 -9.82
N ILE A 651 -30.52 -6.08 -10.47
CA ILE A 651 -31.32 -6.30 -11.70
C ILE A 651 -32.82 -6.13 -11.42
N GLU A 652 -33.31 -6.76 -10.35
CA GLU A 652 -34.71 -6.66 -9.96
C GLU A 652 -35.10 -5.22 -9.60
N TYR A 653 -34.21 -4.51 -8.89
CA TYR A 653 -34.39 -3.08 -8.62
C TYR A 653 -34.53 -2.27 -9.92
N CYS A 654 -33.63 -2.49 -10.90
CA CYS A 654 -33.70 -1.82 -12.20
C CYS A 654 -35.05 -2.03 -12.88
N ARG A 655 -35.52 -3.27 -12.96
CA ARG A 655 -36.82 -3.62 -13.59
C ARG A 655 -37.98 -2.95 -12.88
N LYS A 656 -38.01 -3.00 -11.55
CA LYS A 656 -39.08 -2.40 -10.73
C LYS A 656 -39.15 -0.88 -10.88
N LYS A 657 -38.00 -0.24 -11.11
CA LYS A 657 -37.87 1.22 -11.23
C LYS A 657 -37.81 1.74 -12.65
N SER A 658 -38.02 0.86 -13.64
CA SER A 658 -37.93 1.20 -15.07
C SER A 658 -36.58 1.81 -15.45
N ILE A 659 -35.50 1.34 -14.83
CA ILE A 659 -34.12 1.62 -15.26
C ILE A 659 -33.79 0.63 -16.38
N ASN A 660 -33.44 1.14 -17.55
CA ASN A 660 -33.13 0.33 -18.71
C ASN A 660 -31.82 -0.46 -18.50
N LEU A 661 -31.81 -1.72 -18.91
CA LEU A 661 -30.67 -2.63 -18.81
C LEU A 661 -30.11 -2.93 -20.20
N ILE A 662 -28.78 -2.90 -20.32
CA ILE A 662 -28.05 -3.37 -21.51
C ILE A 662 -27.76 -4.86 -21.32
N ASN A 663 -28.35 -5.71 -22.16
CA ASN A 663 -28.32 -7.18 -21.98
C ASN A 663 -27.72 -7.94 -23.17
N ASP A 664 -27.49 -7.28 -24.29
CA ASP A 664 -26.98 -7.84 -25.55
C ASP A 664 -25.46 -7.65 -25.73
N VAL A 665 -24.79 -7.04 -24.75
CA VAL A 665 -23.35 -6.76 -24.73
C VAL A 665 -22.73 -7.30 -23.45
N ASP A 666 -21.54 -7.88 -23.54
CA ASP A 666 -20.71 -8.16 -22.36
C ASP A 666 -20.12 -6.85 -21.82
N MET A 667 -20.78 -6.27 -20.83
CA MET A 667 -20.41 -4.99 -20.20
C MET A 667 -19.02 -4.98 -19.53
N PHE A 668 -18.34 -6.14 -19.42
CA PHE A 668 -17.00 -6.25 -18.84
C PHE A 668 -15.91 -6.50 -19.88
N ASN A 669 -16.17 -7.30 -20.91
CA ASN A 669 -15.16 -7.67 -21.92
C ASN A 669 -15.35 -7.01 -23.29
N ASP A 670 -16.59 -6.69 -23.69
CA ASP A 670 -16.88 -6.08 -24.98
C ASP A 670 -16.95 -4.55 -24.86
N PHE A 671 -15.77 -3.92 -24.83
CA PHE A 671 -15.68 -2.46 -24.76
C PHE A 671 -16.18 -1.74 -26.00
N GLU A 672 -16.14 -2.37 -27.19
CA GLU A 672 -16.69 -1.75 -28.40
C GLU A 672 -18.22 -1.71 -28.35
N GLY A 673 -18.86 -2.81 -27.95
CA GLY A 673 -20.30 -2.85 -27.71
C GLY A 673 -20.71 -1.86 -26.62
N LEU A 674 -19.99 -1.85 -25.48
CA LEU A 674 -20.25 -0.91 -24.38
C LEU A 674 -20.11 0.54 -24.86
N ALA A 675 -19.04 0.87 -25.59
CA ALA A 675 -18.81 2.20 -26.11
C ALA A 675 -19.89 2.63 -27.11
N GLY A 676 -20.41 1.70 -27.92
CA GLY A 676 -21.54 1.93 -28.81
C GLY A 676 -22.81 2.40 -28.09
N TYR A 677 -23.12 1.79 -26.95
CA TYR A 677 -24.20 2.25 -26.05
C TYR A 677 -23.86 3.59 -25.40
N LEU A 678 -22.67 3.72 -24.81
CA LEU A 678 -22.28 4.95 -24.09
C LEU A 678 -22.33 6.19 -24.99
N LYS A 679 -21.81 6.10 -26.23
CA LYS A 679 -21.74 7.22 -27.18
C LYS A 679 -23.12 7.79 -27.54
N GLY A 680 -24.17 6.97 -27.50
CA GLY A 680 -25.54 7.41 -27.80
C GLY A 680 -26.26 8.06 -26.61
N LEU A 681 -25.70 8.01 -25.39
CA LEU A 681 -26.27 8.66 -24.22
C LEU A 681 -25.93 10.16 -24.19
N ASP A 682 -26.80 10.95 -23.56
CA ASP A 682 -26.62 12.41 -23.49
C ASP A 682 -25.75 12.85 -22.29
N LEU A 683 -25.77 12.05 -21.22
CA LEU A 683 -25.08 12.36 -19.95
C LEU A 683 -24.78 11.07 -19.19
N LEU A 684 -23.61 11.00 -18.56
CA LEU A 684 -23.28 9.93 -17.62
C LEU A 684 -23.15 10.47 -16.21
N ILE A 685 -23.66 9.75 -15.21
CA ILE A 685 -23.62 10.15 -13.80
C ILE A 685 -23.13 8.97 -12.96
N GLY A 686 -22.05 9.14 -12.20
CA GLY A 686 -21.59 8.05 -11.33
C GLY A 686 -20.24 8.24 -10.67
N VAL A 687 -19.59 7.13 -10.37
CA VAL A 687 -18.25 7.07 -9.76
C VAL A 687 -17.18 6.70 -10.79
N SER A 688 -15.92 7.04 -10.55
CA SER A 688 -14.83 6.71 -11.49
C SER A 688 -14.66 5.19 -11.65
N SER A 689 -14.90 4.71 -12.87
CA SER A 689 -14.73 3.33 -13.32
C SER A 689 -14.72 3.28 -14.85
N VAL A 690 -14.40 2.13 -15.46
CA VAL A 690 -14.21 2.00 -16.91
C VAL A 690 -15.37 2.57 -17.74
N PRO A 691 -16.67 2.27 -17.47
CA PRO A 691 -17.76 2.83 -18.27
C PRO A 691 -17.82 4.37 -18.23
N ILE A 692 -17.58 4.98 -17.08
CA ILE A 692 -17.56 6.44 -16.91
C ILE A 692 -16.36 7.06 -17.63
N GLU A 693 -15.17 6.48 -17.48
CA GLU A 693 -13.95 6.99 -18.14
C GLU A 693 -14.05 6.83 -19.67
N LEU A 694 -14.62 5.72 -20.15
CA LEU A 694 -14.82 5.43 -21.58
C LEU A 694 -15.85 6.37 -22.20
N GLY A 695 -16.99 6.59 -21.55
CA GLY A 695 -18.00 7.51 -22.04
C GLY A 695 -17.52 8.96 -22.12
N ALA A 696 -16.80 9.41 -21.09
CA ALA A 696 -16.13 10.70 -21.12
C ALA A 696 -15.13 10.79 -22.30
N ALA A 697 -14.42 9.69 -22.60
CA ALA A 697 -13.49 9.64 -23.73
C ALA A 697 -14.17 9.72 -25.11
N LEU A 698 -15.40 9.22 -25.21
CA LEU A 698 -16.25 9.30 -26.40
C LEU A 698 -16.91 10.67 -26.57
N GLY A 699 -16.61 11.63 -25.68
CA GLY A 699 -17.15 13.00 -25.74
C GLY A 699 -18.48 13.19 -25.03
N VAL A 700 -18.99 12.16 -24.34
CA VAL A 700 -20.25 12.26 -23.59
C VAL A 700 -20.03 13.10 -22.33
N GLU A 701 -20.91 14.07 -22.09
CA GLU A 701 -20.88 14.85 -20.85
C GLU A 701 -20.95 13.90 -19.66
N THR A 702 -20.06 14.08 -18.68
CA THR A 702 -19.90 13.12 -17.57
C THR A 702 -19.83 13.82 -16.22
N TRP A 703 -20.70 13.43 -15.30
CA TRP A 703 -20.75 13.95 -13.93
C TRP A 703 -20.26 12.89 -12.94
N MET A 704 -19.10 13.16 -12.32
CA MET A 704 -18.56 12.34 -11.24
C MET A 704 -19.08 12.82 -9.89
N LEU A 705 -19.55 11.91 -9.04
CA LEU A 705 -20.19 12.27 -7.77
C LEU A 705 -19.18 12.44 -6.62
N GLY A 706 -19.08 13.65 -6.09
CA GLY A 706 -18.12 14.07 -5.05
C GLY A 706 -18.61 13.92 -3.60
N PHE A 707 -19.32 12.84 -3.25
CA PHE A 707 -19.94 12.66 -1.93
C PHE A 707 -18.99 12.15 -0.84
N SER A 708 -17.78 11.73 -1.20
CA SER A 708 -16.73 11.30 -0.26
C SER A 708 -15.46 12.14 -0.43
N PRO A 709 -14.64 12.32 0.62
CA PRO A 709 -13.46 13.18 0.54
C PRO A 709 -12.50 12.79 -0.59
N GLU A 710 -12.18 11.50 -0.74
CA GLU A 710 -11.23 11.07 -1.78
C GLU A 710 -11.82 11.24 -3.19
N ASN A 711 -13.11 10.94 -3.42
CA ASN A 711 -13.77 11.18 -4.72
C ASN A 711 -13.72 12.65 -5.12
N TYR A 712 -13.90 13.55 -4.16
CA TYR A 712 -13.93 14.97 -4.40
C TYR A 712 -12.52 15.55 -4.55
N TYR A 713 -11.69 15.48 -3.52
CA TYR A 713 -10.42 16.22 -3.43
C TYR A 713 -9.34 15.75 -4.42
N LEU A 714 -9.35 14.46 -4.81
CA LEU A 714 -8.36 13.92 -5.74
C LEU A 714 -8.42 14.58 -7.12
N ARG A 715 -9.59 15.06 -7.54
CA ARG A 715 -9.85 15.53 -8.91
C ARG A 715 -10.06 17.04 -9.02
N THR A 716 -10.29 17.72 -7.89
CA THR A 716 -10.74 19.13 -7.82
C THR A 716 -9.67 20.10 -7.35
N ALA A 717 -8.38 19.77 -7.54
CA ALA A 717 -7.25 20.55 -7.05
C ALA A 717 -7.34 20.90 -5.55
N GLY A 718 -7.74 19.93 -4.74
CA GLY A 718 -7.95 20.13 -3.31
C GLY A 718 -9.26 20.86 -2.97
N GLY A 719 -10.26 20.77 -3.85
CA GLY A 719 -11.60 21.34 -3.65
C GLY A 719 -11.71 22.81 -4.07
N THR A 720 -10.80 23.31 -4.91
CA THR A 720 -10.82 24.72 -5.35
C THR A 720 -11.89 25.01 -6.40
N ASP A 721 -12.24 24.01 -7.22
CA ASP A 721 -13.28 24.09 -8.24
C ASP A 721 -13.86 22.70 -8.55
N SER A 722 -14.83 22.61 -9.47
CA SER A 722 -15.45 21.34 -9.90
C SER A 722 -14.77 20.70 -11.12
N TYR A 723 -13.71 21.30 -11.66
CA TYR A 723 -13.09 20.85 -12.91
C TYR A 723 -12.24 19.60 -12.68
N ASP A 724 -12.56 18.52 -13.38
CA ASP A 724 -11.82 17.27 -13.25
C ASP A 724 -10.43 17.35 -13.89
N ARG A 725 -9.40 17.31 -13.05
CA ARG A 725 -8.01 17.38 -13.48
C ARG A 725 -7.51 16.10 -14.18
N LEU A 726 -8.22 14.98 -14.12
CA LEU A 726 -7.79 13.69 -14.64
C LEU A 726 -8.58 13.23 -15.87
N THR A 727 -9.90 13.42 -15.86
CA THR A 727 -10.80 12.97 -16.95
C THR A 727 -11.32 14.16 -17.74
N LEU A 728 -10.98 14.24 -19.03
CA LEU A 728 -11.56 15.25 -19.93
C LEU A 728 -13.06 14.95 -20.14
N ASN A 729 -13.87 15.99 -20.38
CA ASN A 729 -15.34 15.93 -20.49
C ASN A 729 -16.07 15.55 -19.19
N SER A 730 -15.34 15.47 -18.07
CA SER A 730 -15.93 15.24 -16.76
C SER A 730 -15.92 16.47 -15.84
N SER A 731 -16.96 16.60 -15.03
CA SER A 731 -17.04 17.52 -13.90
C SER A 731 -17.35 16.77 -12.61
N VAL A 732 -16.71 17.18 -11.51
CA VAL A 732 -17.01 16.64 -10.19
C VAL A 732 -18.17 17.41 -9.58
N ILE A 733 -19.31 16.74 -9.39
CA ILE A 733 -20.53 17.34 -8.85
C ILE A 733 -20.56 17.17 -7.34
N ALA A 734 -20.51 18.32 -6.66
CA ALA A 734 -20.80 18.49 -5.25
C ALA A 734 -21.18 19.97 -5.00
N PRO A 735 -21.99 20.28 -3.99
CA PRO A 735 -22.30 21.67 -3.67
C PRO A 735 -21.02 22.45 -3.26
N PRO A 736 -20.90 23.74 -3.58
CA PRO A 736 -19.72 24.55 -3.21
C PRO A 736 -19.45 24.63 -1.69
N TRP A 737 -20.48 24.41 -0.86
CA TRP A 737 -20.42 24.41 0.59
C TRP A 737 -20.36 23.00 1.20
N MET A 738 -19.98 21.99 0.40
CA MET A 738 -19.92 20.59 0.85
C MET A 738 -19.12 20.46 2.15
N ASP A 739 -19.78 19.92 3.17
CA ASP A 739 -19.16 19.63 4.47
C ASP A 739 -19.19 18.12 4.71
N PHE A 740 -18.04 17.51 4.54
CA PHE A 740 -17.85 16.07 4.74
C PHE A 740 -17.95 15.63 6.21
N SER A 741 -18.10 16.55 7.17
CA SER A 741 -18.39 16.19 8.56
C SER A 741 -19.83 15.75 8.80
N ASN A 742 -20.72 16.01 7.84
CA ASN A 742 -22.06 15.44 7.84
C ASN A 742 -22.01 13.91 7.65
N PRO A 743 -23.01 13.18 8.18
CA PRO A 743 -23.21 11.76 7.89
C PRO A 743 -23.16 11.44 6.38
N ARG A 744 -22.76 10.21 6.04
CA ARG A 744 -22.56 9.82 4.64
C ARG A 744 -23.82 10.02 3.81
N ASP A 745 -24.98 9.63 4.33
CA ASP A 745 -26.28 9.76 3.66
C ASP A 745 -26.64 11.22 3.37
N VAL A 746 -26.37 12.14 4.30
CA VAL A 746 -26.54 13.58 4.11
C VAL A 746 -25.62 14.09 3.01
N CYS A 747 -24.35 13.66 3.00
CA CYS A 747 -23.40 14.00 1.94
C CYS A 747 -23.90 13.53 0.55
N VAL A 748 -24.38 12.28 0.46
CA VAL A 748 -24.95 11.73 -0.77
C VAL A 748 -26.19 12.52 -1.20
N GLN A 749 -27.11 12.79 -0.27
CA GLN A 749 -28.32 13.57 -0.53
C GLN A 749 -27.99 14.97 -1.07
N GLN A 750 -27.05 15.68 -0.45
CA GLN A 750 -26.63 17.02 -0.89
C GLN A 750 -26.07 17.00 -2.32
N VAL A 751 -25.27 15.99 -2.66
CA VAL A 751 -24.75 15.80 -4.03
C VAL A 751 -25.89 15.53 -5.00
N PHE A 752 -26.86 14.67 -4.67
CA PHE A 752 -28.00 14.38 -5.55
C PHE A 752 -28.97 15.56 -5.69
N GLU A 753 -29.14 16.42 -4.68
CA GLU A 753 -29.89 17.67 -4.83
C GLU A 753 -29.20 18.63 -5.81
N GLU A 754 -27.87 18.68 -5.81
CA GLU A 754 -27.12 19.45 -6.80
C GLU A 754 -27.26 18.84 -8.22
N VAL A 755 -27.19 17.51 -8.34
CA VAL A 755 -27.47 16.80 -9.61
C VAL A 755 -28.88 17.15 -10.12
N LYS A 756 -29.91 17.10 -9.27
CA LYS A 756 -31.28 17.48 -9.65
C LYS A 756 -31.38 18.92 -10.11
N ARG A 757 -30.72 19.84 -9.41
CA ARG A 757 -30.70 21.26 -9.77
C ARG A 757 -30.09 21.45 -11.16
N LEU A 758 -28.96 20.81 -11.44
CA LEU A 758 -28.29 20.87 -12.74
C LEU A 758 -29.11 20.23 -13.86
N LEU A 759 -29.72 19.06 -13.60
CA LEU A 759 -30.61 18.40 -14.56
C LEU A 759 -31.83 19.25 -14.90
N LYS A 760 -32.44 19.90 -13.91
CA LYS A 760 -33.57 20.81 -14.13
C LYS A 760 -33.19 21.96 -15.05
N ILE A 761 -32.01 22.56 -14.85
CA ILE A 761 -31.50 23.60 -15.75
C ILE A 761 -31.29 23.06 -17.17
N LYS A 762 -30.73 21.84 -17.30
CA LYS A 762 -30.49 21.22 -18.61
C LYS A 762 -31.79 20.88 -19.35
N THR A 763 -32.80 20.36 -18.64
CA THR A 763 -34.09 20.03 -19.24
C THR A 763 -34.93 21.27 -19.56
N GLU A 764 -34.92 22.31 -18.71
CA GLU A 764 -35.64 23.57 -18.96
C GLU A 764 -34.94 24.46 -20.02
N GLY A 765 -33.61 24.46 -20.05
CA GLY A 765 -32.82 25.17 -21.07
C GLY A 765 -33.10 24.65 -22.48
N ASN A 766 -33.17 23.33 -22.65
CA ASN A 766 -33.53 22.69 -23.91
C ASN A 766 -34.95 23.03 -24.40
N VAL A 767 -35.89 23.35 -23.49
CA VAL A 767 -37.26 23.76 -23.85
C VAL A 767 -37.29 25.19 -24.39
N ASN A 768 -36.47 26.10 -23.86
CA ASN A 768 -36.41 27.48 -24.31
C ASN A 768 -35.66 27.66 -25.64
N GLU A 769 -34.62 26.87 -25.91
CA GLU A 769 -33.96 26.86 -27.22
C GLU A 769 -34.87 26.28 -28.31
N LYS A 770 -35.60 25.19 -28.03
CA LYS A 770 -36.59 24.61 -28.96
C LYS A 770 -37.85 25.48 -29.18
N ALA A 771 -38.15 26.42 -28.29
CA ALA A 771 -39.25 27.37 -28.46
C ALA A 771 -38.82 28.64 -29.24
N ALA A 772 -37.52 28.83 -29.44
CA ALA A 772 -36.93 29.93 -30.20
C ALA A 772 -36.57 29.55 -31.65
N GLU A 773 -36.46 28.25 -31.95
CA GLU A 773 -36.50 27.65 -33.30
C GLU A 773 -37.95 27.51 -33.80
#